data_AF-A0A5D0RNV5-F1
#
_entry.id   AF-A0A5D0RNV5-F1
#
_cell.length_a   1.000
_cell.length_b   1.000
_cell.length_c   1.000
_cell.angle_alpha   90.00
_cell.angle_beta   90.00
_cell.angle_gamma   90.00
#
_symmetry.space_group_name_H-M   'P 1'
#
loop_
_entity.id
_entity.type
_entity.pdbx_description
1 polymer ?
#
loop_
_entity_poly.entity_id
_entity_poly.type
_entity_poly.pdbx_seq_one_letter_code
_entity_poly.pdbx_strand_id
1 'polypeptide(L)'
;MTDKAVKTLKRKKTMFIILISLITIVAFGQIEVSMLPFCSTGIERMPWFHDRVFYFAGTNYDIYYTSFENGEWDEPQWLPGELNSEEYEINPCVINNNGKLVMYYGRYSADTDYDFYRSEFDEEKEEWKEGVLIPELSTDEQDWDIWVNSDETVVYFTSEGTYDGKEPVGGRDIWKSEKVDGKWTTPENASFLNTSGNEWSVFVAPDGSIWFDSARDDSFGGYDIYRWDPDSRSIEHPEEQFNTFSDERSLWTDGETIYFCGLNRPDGEGSYDIFTLTSTQETKSDKKVTPEKDETISMTIKDLRQRENGEYLYIDSEVAVEGVALVSTGKWHNEANYFAISDKSAGILIYAAGFNEPQVSKGDLVRVKGTLTTVGYTTDVNSLVIRPSSPEDIEVIREGEALPDPEIIFTNSAKSQLINLESSLVMIFGKISSYDNETITRGFWLTGPSDRDFDNVSSGMRVKFYDYAGIDISDLEDGSFVAVQGVLIQDNEGEFYVRPTSDEDIRPHTKNRVLFLTTIARKDLLVPTEEEQKNIEEEKSEELELPDNIEPITKFTSSDNDYFSSNISGTAYDEMIYASLYKEKGTRSKDYPPAIYEIIKGNISSKIPFPGEAEFPYLRDDILLFAGRILPDDQNSDWEIYSYNTETREIKTLTSDHYDQLDPILHPKKVALLYSERREGKWFIVKQDLTSGSKTVLVENAKSPTLSPTGNDMAFQHWNGNNWDIKILNAKNGKVTSILSSSYKEHSPSWSPHGTKLAFMSDYRGEIEVFLMDLFDYSVTPVSSEIIPSSNPFWLDEETLGFSMKTNLGWNIVKMKITPKEKIASEESFEDEKILISPRFAVPKLCNDNILNITVKEGYKPVKVRLINKKGNRYQLFGITDKTYIIPDYIKDGLYSLEVFSEGHGGLYKQLEENAVYVGMLDENFTIVHITDPHLDIPKNPENMLLFEELLKNIKEIAPDLMLLTGDLSTSALSYTTDWDFIKEKIVKHCDYPVFIVPGNHDTQRSGKINGLELWKDIFGPDYYTFSWGSWSFMGLNTADSVYGFVSGVVSDKQFEWIRNELDKINHKKIIIFGHHNFYDDRWVFFEENDQRRELLEIFNNYNVVLSLFGHRHSDAIDYSLNTMAITTKRAVETDGTLAYRIIRIKNGEIIELVEVEPKSSEIF
;
A
#
# COMPACT_ATOMS: atom_id res chain seq x y z
N MET A 1 -70.62 -14.94 27.66
CA MET A 1 -70.57 -13.47 27.78
C MET A 1 -70.79 -13.08 29.23
N THR A 2 -69.99 -12.23 29.87
CA THR A 2 -68.72 -11.58 29.47
C THR A 2 -67.72 -11.75 30.63
N ASP A 3 -66.42 -11.99 30.43
CA ASP A 3 -65.47 -11.51 29.42
C ASP A 3 -65.14 -10.01 29.52
N LYS A 4 -64.48 -9.60 30.63
CA LYS A 4 -63.68 -8.36 30.69
C LYS A 4 -62.65 -8.24 31.83
N ALA A 5 -62.68 -9.09 32.86
CA ALA A 5 -61.84 -8.92 34.06
C ALA A 5 -60.46 -9.63 34.05
N VAL A 6 -60.30 -10.72 33.28
CA VAL A 6 -59.05 -11.55 33.30
C VAL A 6 -58.13 -11.26 32.10
N LYS A 7 -58.59 -10.49 31.10
CA LYS A 7 -57.84 -10.20 29.86
C LYS A 7 -56.77 -9.10 29.97
N THR A 8 -56.63 -8.42 31.11
CA THR A 8 -55.86 -7.16 31.20
C THR A 8 -54.50 -7.28 31.89
N LEU A 9 -54.13 -8.45 32.44
CA LEU A 9 -52.81 -8.66 33.07
C LEU A 9 -51.91 -9.69 32.35
N LYS A 10 -52.42 -10.38 31.32
CA LYS A 10 -51.66 -11.35 30.51
C LYS A 10 -51.20 -10.82 29.14
N ARG A 11 -51.15 -9.48 28.97
CA ARG A 11 -50.85 -8.82 27.68
C ARG A 11 -49.68 -7.83 27.69
N LYS A 12 -48.81 -7.90 28.71
CA LYS A 12 -47.51 -7.17 28.80
C LYS A 12 -46.30 -8.07 29.13
N LYS A 13 -46.42 -9.39 28.94
CA LYS A 13 -45.29 -10.36 28.95
C LYS A 13 -45.29 -11.30 27.73
N THR A 14 -45.98 -10.91 26.66
CA THR A 14 -46.09 -11.66 25.39
C THR A 14 -45.94 -10.71 24.19
N MET A 15 -45.24 -9.59 24.40
CA MET A 15 -44.84 -8.63 23.38
C MET A 15 -43.38 -8.20 23.62
N PHE A 16 -42.58 -9.18 24.04
CA PHE A 16 -41.12 -9.13 24.23
C PHE A 16 -40.48 -10.53 24.03
N ILE A 17 -41.27 -11.52 23.58
CA ILE A 17 -40.88 -12.92 23.29
C ILE A 17 -41.57 -13.37 21.98
N ILE A 18 -42.03 -12.41 21.16
CA ILE A 18 -42.51 -12.63 19.78
C ILE A 18 -41.95 -11.50 18.90
N LEU A 19 -40.65 -11.24 19.10
CA LEU A 19 -39.79 -10.39 18.27
C LEU A 19 -38.33 -10.93 18.26
N ILE A 20 -38.14 -12.17 18.73
CA ILE A 20 -36.87 -12.92 18.80
C ILE A 20 -37.16 -14.39 18.43
N SER A 21 -38.19 -14.63 17.60
CA SER A 21 -38.71 -15.98 17.28
C SER A 21 -39.54 -16.00 15.98
N LEU A 22 -39.34 -15.02 15.08
CA LEU A 22 -40.09 -14.92 13.82
C LEU A 22 -39.40 -14.03 12.77
N ILE A 23 -38.07 -14.13 12.68
CA ILE A 23 -37.31 -13.82 11.47
C ILE A 23 -36.56 -15.11 11.15
N THR A 24 -36.92 -15.72 10.01
CA THR A 24 -36.25 -16.82 9.30
C THR A 24 -35.35 -17.77 10.10
N ILE A 25 -35.96 -18.80 10.70
CA ILE A 25 -35.45 -20.14 10.41
C ILE A 25 -36.02 -20.49 9.03
N VAL A 26 -35.17 -20.43 8.01
CA VAL A 26 -35.34 -21.24 6.80
C VAL A 26 -34.31 -22.35 6.95
N ALA A 27 -34.77 -23.60 6.99
CA ALA A 27 -33.86 -24.74 7.14
C ALA A 27 -33.24 -25.08 5.78
N PHE A 28 -32.05 -24.53 5.54
CA PHE A 28 -31.03 -25.24 4.76
C PHE A 28 -30.21 -26.06 5.77
N GLY A 29 -29.82 -27.28 5.38
CA GLY A 29 -29.00 -28.12 6.24
C GLY A 29 -27.60 -27.52 6.31
N GLN A 30 -27.13 -27.15 7.51
CA GLN A 30 -25.71 -26.92 7.69
C GLN A 30 -25.03 -28.29 7.65
N ILE A 31 -24.01 -28.39 6.81
CA ILE A 31 -23.03 -29.46 6.87
C ILE A 31 -22.15 -29.15 8.08
N GLU A 32 -21.86 -30.18 8.88
CA GLU A 32 -21.15 -30.04 10.15
C GLU A 32 -19.90 -30.92 10.11
N VAL A 33 -18.73 -30.30 10.30
CA VAL A 33 -17.42 -30.96 10.36
C VAL A 33 -17.11 -31.28 11.82
N SER A 34 -16.54 -32.44 12.09
CA SER A 34 -16.09 -32.80 13.44
C SER A 34 -14.89 -33.74 13.42
N MET A 35 -13.94 -33.51 14.32
CA MET A 35 -12.84 -34.45 14.58
C MET A 35 -13.39 -35.76 15.18
N LEU A 36 -12.83 -36.91 14.81
CA LEU A 36 -13.21 -38.20 15.37
C LEU A 36 -12.75 -38.30 16.85
N PRO A 37 -13.59 -38.86 17.74
CA PRO A 37 -13.39 -38.76 19.20
C PRO A 37 -12.25 -39.62 19.76
N PHE A 38 -11.55 -40.35 18.89
CA PHE A 38 -10.39 -41.17 19.22
C PHE A 38 -9.05 -40.57 18.75
N CYS A 39 -9.08 -39.44 18.04
CA CYS A 39 -7.88 -38.66 17.74
C CYS A 39 -7.27 -38.07 19.03
N SER A 40 -5.96 -37.92 19.04
CA SER A 40 -5.15 -37.50 20.17
C SER A 40 -4.13 -36.43 19.74
N THR A 41 -3.23 -36.02 20.63
CA THR A 41 -2.08 -35.17 20.25
C THR A 41 -1.00 -35.99 19.49
N GLY A 42 -1.43 -36.86 18.58
CA GLY A 42 -0.71 -38.01 18.05
C GLY A 42 -0.36 -37.87 16.58
N ILE A 43 -0.56 -38.93 15.81
CA ILE A 43 -0.60 -38.92 14.34
C ILE A 43 -1.62 -39.99 14.00
N GLU A 44 -2.87 -39.58 13.86
CA GLU A 44 -3.96 -40.45 13.47
C GLU A 44 -4.36 -40.04 12.06
N ARG A 45 -3.99 -40.84 11.06
CA ARG A 45 -4.10 -40.45 9.64
C ARG A 45 -4.43 -41.59 8.70
N MET A 46 -4.66 -41.26 7.42
CA MET A 46 -4.87 -42.23 6.33
C MET A 46 -6.14 -43.06 6.57
N PRO A 47 -7.32 -42.41 6.51
CA PRO A 47 -8.58 -42.98 6.96
C PRO A 47 -9.14 -43.97 5.94
N TRP A 48 -9.66 -45.09 6.41
CA TRP A 48 -10.40 -46.01 5.54
C TRP A 48 -11.55 -46.71 6.28
N PHE A 49 -12.75 -46.66 5.73
CA PHE A 49 -13.93 -47.26 6.34
C PHE A 49 -14.43 -48.46 5.51
N HIS A 50 -14.73 -49.58 6.17
CA HIS A 50 -15.25 -50.79 5.52
C HIS A 50 -16.14 -51.58 6.50
N ASP A 51 -17.40 -51.83 6.12
CA ASP A 51 -18.38 -52.62 6.91
C ASP A 51 -18.44 -52.27 8.42
N ARG A 52 -18.38 -50.97 8.75
CA ARG A 52 -18.35 -50.35 10.10
C ARG A 52 -17.04 -50.49 10.88
N VAL A 53 -16.00 -51.05 10.29
CA VAL A 53 -14.64 -50.97 10.81
C VAL A 53 -13.92 -49.80 10.15
N PHE A 54 -13.28 -48.98 10.96
CA PHE A 54 -12.46 -47.84 10.53
C PHE A 54 -11.00 -48.17 10.78
N TYR A 55 -10.18 -48.09 9.74
CA TYR A 55 -8.76 -48.36 9.73
C TYR A 55 -8.00 -47.05 9.54
N PHE A 56 -6.85 -46.91 10.20
CA PHE A 56 -5.99 -45.72 10.10
C PHE A 56 -4.56 -46.05 10.52
N ALA A 57 -3.59 -45.25 10.09
CA ALA A 57 -2.22 -45.27 10.61
C ALA A 57 -2.13 -44.44 11.90
N GLY A 58 -1.61 -45.03 12.98
CA GLY A 58 -1.44 -44.38 14.29
C GLY A 58 -0.03 -43.82 14.53
N THR A 59 0.20 -43.22 15.71
CA THR A 59 1.47 -42.56 16.12
C THR A 59 2.78 -43.28 15.80
N ASN A 60 2.79 -44.61 15.80
CA ASN A 60 3.94 -45.48 15.54
C ASN A 60 4.06 -45.94 14.08
N TYR A 61 3.25 -45.41 13.16
CA TYR A 61 3.18 -45.82 11.76
C TYR A 61 2.87 -47.32 11.63
N ASP A 62 1.93 -47.76 12.46
CA ASP A 62 1.27 -49.07 12.46
C ASP A 62 -0.20 -48.87 12.04
N ILE A 63 -0.83 -49.87 11.43
CA ILE A 63 -2.27 -49.83 11.14
C ILE A 63 -3.06 -50.21 12.41
N TYR A 64 -4.03 -49.38 12.76
CA TYR A 64 -5.00 -49.57 13.83
C TYR A 64 -6.40 -49.79 13.25
N TYR A 65 -7.31 -50.29 14.07
CA TYR A 65 -8.74 -50.33 13.74
C TYR A 65 -9.64 -49.97 14.94
N THR A 66 -10.83 -49.45 14.65
CA THR A 66 -11.93 -49.27 15.61
C THR A 66 -13.28 -49.61 14.96
N SER A 67 -14.26 -50.03 15.76
CA SER A 67 -15.63 -50.33 15.34
C SER A 67 -16.58 -49.17 15.66
N PHE A 68 -17.53 -48.91 14.76
CA PHE A 68 -18.66 -48.00 15.02
C PHE A 68 -19.92 -48.79 15.39
N GLU A 69 -20.20 -48.87 16.69
CA GLU A 69 -21.32 -49.61 17.25
C GLU A 69 -22.28 -48.69 18.04
N ASN A 70 -23.59 -48.89 17.86
CA ASN A 70 -24.65 -48.18 18.59
C ASN A 70 -24.67 -46.62 18.48
N GLY A 71 -23.78 -46.03 17.68
CA GLY A 71 -23.62 -44.58 17.53
C GLY A 71 -22.40 -44.00 18.26
N GLU A 72 -21.55 -44.85 18.83
CA GLU A 72 -20.29 -44.48 19.50
C GLU A 72 -19.13 -45.26 18.83
N TRP A 73 -17.90 -44.74 18.94
CA TRP A 73 -16.68 -45.39 18.48
C TRP A 73 -16.05 -46.18 19.64
N ASP A 74 -15.58 -47.39 19.36
CA ASP A 74 -14.79 -48.17 20.32
C ASP A 74 -13.35 -47.63 20.46
N GLU A 75 -12.69 -47.95 21.57
CA GLU A 75 -11.26 -47.66 21.81
C GLU A 75 -10.39 -48.32 20.72
N PRO A 76 -9.56 -47.58 19.96
CA PRO A 76 -8.77 -48.17 18.87
C PRO A 76 -7.83 -49.28 19.32
N GLN A 77 -7.77 -50.35 18.52
CA GLN A 77 -6.96 -51.53 18.75
C GLN A 77 -5.91 -51.70 17.65
N TRP A 78 -4.80 -52.35 18.01
CA TRP A 78 -3.81 -52.81 17.03
C TRP A 78 -4.43 -53.84 16.09
N LEU A 79 -4.10 -53.79 14.80
CA LEU A 79 -4.64 -54.73 13.82
C LEU A 79 -4.24 -56.19 14.18
N PRO A 80 -5.18 -57.15 14.25
CA PRO A 80 -4.88 -58.50 14.71
C PRO A 80 -4.19 -59.29 13.60
N GLY A 81 -3.12 -60.02 13.93
CA GLY A 81 -2.49 -60.99 13.03
C GLY A 81 -1.00 -60.74 12.77
N GLU A 82 -0.57 -60.99 11.54
CA GLU A 82 0.84 -60.90 11.08
C GLU A 82 1.07 -59.77 10.05
N LEU A 83 0.08 -58.88 9.86
CA LEU A 83 0.17 -57.77 8.87
C LEU A 83 1.05 -56.62 9.39
N ASN A 84 0.78 -56.14 10.60
CA ASN A 84 1.67 -55.24 11.32
C ASN A 84 2.95 -56.00 11.71
N SER A 85 4.13 -55.47 11.39
CA SER A 85 5.38 -56.22 11.42
C SER A 85 6.39 -55.74 12.49
N GLU A 86 7.69 -55.74 12.19
CA GLU A 86 8.72 -55.01 12.95
C GLU A 86 9.13 -53.70 12.24
N GLU A 87 8.57 -53.44 11.05
CA GLU A 87 8.75 -52.21 10.25
C GLU A 87 7.53 -51.27 10.44
N TYR A 88 7.19 -50.45 9.44
CA TYR A 88 6.05 -49.52 9.48
C TYR A 88 5.02 -49.83 8.38
N GLU A 89 3.74 -49.79 8.69
CA GLU A 89 2.61 -50.04 7.79
C GLU A 89 1.63 -48.85 7.73
N ILE A 90 1.30 -48.40 6.51
CA ILE A 90 0.50 -47.19 6.23
C ILE A 90 -0.50 -47.39 5.08
N ASN A 91 -1.40 -46.41 4.87
CA ASN A 91 -2.37 -46.35 3.77
C ASN A 91 -3.23 -47.63 3.58
N PRO A 92 -4.08 -47.98 4.57
CA PRO A 92 -4.90 -49.20 4.52
C PRO A 92 -6.06 -49.09 3.51
N CYS A 93 -5.98 -49.77 2.38
CA CYS A 93 -7.08 -49.93 1.42
C CYS A 93 -7.76 -51.30 1.60
N VAL A 94 -8.87 -51.33 2.38
CA VAL A 94 -9.64 -52.55 2.69
C VAL A 94 -10.81 -52.76 1.75
N ILE A 95 -10.83 -53.89 1.05
CA ILE A 95 -11.89 -54.30 0.12
C ILE A 95 -12.43 -55.70 0.42
N ASN A 96 -13.64 -55.98 -0.06
CA ASN A 96 -14.24 -57.31 -0.04
C ASN A 96 -14.26 -57.90 -1.46
N ASN A 97 -13.30 -58.77 -1.76
CA ASN A 97 -13.21 -59.43 -3.07
C ASN A 97 -13.84 -60.82 -2.99
N ASN A 98 -14.97 -61.01 -3.70
CA ASN A 98 -15.69 -62.29 -3.80
C ASN A 98 -16.09 -62.93 -2.45
N GLY A 99 -16.38 -62.13 -1.42
CA GLY A 99 -16.77 -62.61 -0.09
C GLY A 99 -15.58 -62.93 0.80
N LYS A 100 -14.53 -62.11 0.74
CA LYS A 100 -13.29 -62.25 1.50
C LYS A 100 -12.63 -60.88 1.64
N LEU A 101 -12.23 -60.53 2.87
CA LEU A 101 -11.53 -59.28 3.14
C LEU A 101 -10.06 -59.35 2.69
N VAL A 102 -9.64 -58.29 2.00
CA VAL A 102 -8.30 -58.08 1.43
C VAL A 102 -7.89 -56.66 1.80
N MET A 103 -6.64 -56.47 2.22
CA MET A 103 -6.07 -55.15 2.52
C MET A 103 -4.86 -54.92 1.61
N TYR A 104 -4.87 -53.81 0.90
CA TYR A 104 -3.69 -53.22 0.27
C TYR A 104 -3.11 -52.18 1.22
N TYR A 105 -1.79 -52.08 1.30
CA TYR A 105 -1.11 -51.15 2.21
C TYR A 105 0.33 -50.90 1.74
N GLY A 106 0.91 -49.76 2.16
CA GLY A 106 2.34 -49.49 2.05
C GLY A 106 3.08 -50.03 3.26
N ARG A 107 4.23 -50.68 3.08
CA ARG A 107 5.13 -51.13 4.15
C ARG A 107 6.53 -50.60 3.94
N TYR A 108 7.10 -49.94 4.95
CA TYR A 108 8.47 -49.43 4.94
C TYR A 108 9.50 -50.55 4.73
N SER A 109 10.57 -50.20 4.01
CA SER A 109 11.69 -51.07 3.70
C SER A 109 12.98 -50.24 3.69
N ALA A 110 14.03 -50.73 4.35
CA ALA A 110 15.31 -50.01 4.42
C ALA A 110 16.10 -49.98 3.10
N ASP A 111 15.68 -50.73 2.09
CA ASP A 111 16.29 -50.76 0.75
C ASP A 111 15.49 -49.97 -0.32
N THR A 112 14.21 -49.63 -0.06
CA THR A 112 13.24 -49.09 -1.06
C THR A 112 12.27 -48.00 -0.56
N ASP A 113 12.24 -47.70 0.75
CA ASP A 113 11.43 -46.64 1.40
C ASP A 113 9.92 -46.63 1.06
N TYR A 114 9.24 -47.69 1.48
CA TYR A 114 7.81 -48.00 1.26
C TYR A 114 7.50 -48.69 -0.08
N ASP A 115 7.06 -49.95 0.04
CA ASP A 115 6.61 -50.85 -1.02
C ASP A 115 5.11 -51.18 -0.83
N PHE A 116 4.36 -51.48 -1.90
CA PHE A 116 2.97 -51.96 -1.78
C PHE A 116 2.83 -53.47 -1.52
N TYR A 117 2.01 -53.83 -0.54
CA TYR A 117 1.70 -55.20 -0.14
C TYR A 117 0.19 -55.49 -0.22
N ARG A 118 -0.16 -56.76 -0.43
CA ARG A 118 -1.54 -57.29 -0.34
C ARG A 118 -1.63 -58.37 0.74
N SER A 119 -2.42 -58.13 1.78
CA SER A 119 -2.79 -59.12 2.80
C SER A 119 -4.23 -59.62 2.62
N GLU A 120 -4.55 -60.72 3.29
CA GLU A 120 -5.86 -61.37 3.31
C GLU A 120 -6.27 -61.71 4.75
N PHE A 121 -7.53 -61.49 5.10
CA PHE A 121 -8.05 -61.86 6.40
C PHE A 121 -8.24 -63.39 6.53
N ASP A 122 -8.10 -63.92 7.75
CA ASP A 122 -8.40 -65.31 8.11
C ASP A 122 -9.64 -65.38 9.02
N GLU A 123 -10.80 -65.65 8.41
CA GLU A 123 -12.07 -65.80 9.14
C GLU A 123 -12.06 -66.96 10.17
N GLU A 124 -11.16 -67.95 10.07
CA GLU A 124 -11.06 -69.01 11.08
C GLU A 124 -10.25 -68.58 12.32
N LYS A 125 -9.54 -67.45 12.26
CA LYS A 125 -8.72 -66.91 13.34
C LYS A 125 -9.12 -65.52 13.85
N GLU A 126 -9.84 -64.74 13.04
CA GLU A 126 -10.09 -63.31 13.26
C GLU A 126 -8.79 -62.46 13.18
N GLU A 127 -7.85 -62.88 12.32
CA GLU A 127 -6.51 -62.29 12.13
C GLU A 127 -6.20 -61.99 10.64
N TRP A 128 -5.46 -60.92 10.36
CA TRP A 128 -4.83 -60.66 9.06
C TRP A 128 -3.53 -61.48 8.89
N LYS A 129 -3.22 -61.85 7.64
CA LYS A 129 -2.02 -62.62 7.29
C LYS A 129 -0.84 -61.69 7.04
N GLU A 130 0.37 -62.25 7.08
CA GLU A 130 1.52 -61.58 6.48
C GLU A 130 1.23 -61.25 5.01
N GLY A 131 1.59 -60.03 4.61
CA GLY A 131 1.33 -59.50 3.28
C GLY A 131 2.24 -60.08 2.20
N VAL A 132 1.79 -59.96 0.95
CA VAL A 132 2.56 -60.33 -0.23
C VAL A 132 2.89 -59.06 -1.02
N LEU A 133 4.18 -58.78 -1.18
CA LEU A 133 4.72 -57.69 -1.99
C LEU A 133 4.16 -57.71 -3.44
N ILE A 134 3.91 -56.53 -4.01
CA ILE A 134 3.35 -56.33 -5.35
C ILE A 134 4.40 -55.68 -6.27
N PRO A 135 5.40 -56.43 -6.78
CA PRO A 135 6.53 -55.87 -7.54
C PRO A 135 6.16 -55.37 -8.95
N GLU A 136 4.89 -55.47 -9.36
CA GLU A 136 4.37 -54.78 -10.54
C GLU A 136 3.87 -53.35 -10.25
N LEU A 137 3.74 -52.96 -8.97
CA LEU A 137 3.36 -51.63 -8.52
C LEU A 137 4.46 -50.92 -7.72
N SER A 138 5.34 -51.64 -7.02
CA SER A 138 6.42 -51.00 -6.24
C SER A 138 7.71 -50.72 -7.04
N THR A 139 8.59 -49.86 -6.51
CA THR A 139 9.86 -49.41 -7.10
C THR A 139 11.03 -49.40 -6.10
N ASP A 140 12.17 -48.81 -6.49
CA ASP A 140 13.32 -48.55 -5.59
C ASP A 140 13.22 -47.14 -4.92
N GLU A 141 12.14 -46.38 -5.17
CA GLU A 141 11.82 -45.04 -4.65
C GLU A 141 10.43 -45.07 -3.97
N GLN A 142 10.06 -44.01 -3.22
CA GLN A 142 8.92 -44.06 -2.30
C GLN A 142 7.54 -44.24 -2.97
N ASP A 143 6.91 -45.38 -2.70
CA ASP A 143 5.52 -45.71 -3.05
C ASP A 143 4.60 -45.52 -1.84
N TRP A 144 3.67 -44.57 -1.92
CA TRP A 144 3.02 -44.02 -0.71
C TRP A 144 1.57 -44.47 -0.53
N ASP A 145 0.59 -43.85 -1.19
CA ASP A 145 -0.84 -44.14 -1.02
C ASP A 145 -1.41 -45.01 -2.15
N ILE A 146 -2.44 -45.80 -1.87
CA ILE A 146 -2.99 -46.80 -2.78
C ILE A 146 -4.50 -47.02 -2.61
N TRP A 147 -5.23 -46.92 -3.72
CA TRP A 147 -6.64 -47.26 -3.83
C TRP A 147 -6.84 -48.38 -4.86
N VAL A 148 -7.55 -49.45 -4.47
CA VAL A 148 -7.88 -50.59 -5.33
C VAL A 148 -9.40 -50.81 -5.35
N ASN A 149 -9.95 -51.08 -6.53
CA ASN A 149 -11.38 -51.39 -6.65
C ASN A 149 -11.74 -52.81 -6.13
N SER A 150 -13.02 -53.03 -5.82
CA SER A 150 -13.47 -54.22 -5.08
C SER A 150 -13.32 -55.57 -5.79
N ASP A 151 -13.13 -55.58 -7.11
CA ASP A 151 -12.85 -56.79 -7.89
C ASP A 151 -11.36 -56.98 -8.24
N GLU A 152 -10.48 -56.10 -7.73
CA GLU A 152 -9.06 -56.02 -8.05
C GLU A 152 -8.78 -55.92 -9.57
N THR A 153 -9.51 -55.09 -10.31
CA THR A 153 -9.26 -54.85 -11.75
C THR A 153 -8.58 -53.52 -12.05
N VAL A 154 -8.66 -52.53 -11.17
CA VAL A 154 -8.05 -51.19 -11.31
C VAL A 154 -7.42 -50.75 -9.99
N VAL A 155 -6.25 -50.14 -10.08
CA VAL A 155 -5.55 -49.47 -8.98
C VAL A 155 -5.17 -48.04 -9.39
N TYR A 156 -5.31 -47.11 -8.45
CA TYR A 156 -4.67 -45.80 -8.47
C TYR A 156 -3.75 -45.71 -7.24
N PHE A 157 -2.58 -45.08 -7.38
CA PHE A 157 -1.62 -44.96 -6.29
C PHE A 157 -0.71 -43.75 -6.48
N THR A 158 -0.02 -43.30 -5.42
CA THR A 158 0.94 -42.19 -5.47
C THR A 158 2.39 -42.70 -5.32
N SER A 159 3.28 -42.25 -6.20
CA SER A 159 4.68 -42.75 -6.25
C SER A 159 5.65 -41.71 -6.82
N GLU A 160 6.85 -41.66 -6.24
CA GLU A 160 8.01 -40.92 -6.74
C GLU A 160 8.80 -41.73 -7.81
N GLY A 161 8.42 -43.01 -8.00
CA GLY A 161 9.08 -43.97 -8.87
C GLY A 161 8.84 -43.78 -10.38
N THR A 162 9.70 -44.40 -11.17
CA THR A 162 9.73 -44.28 -12.64
C THR A 162 9.23 -45.55 -13.34
N TYR A 163 8.10 -45.47 -14.05
CA TYR A 163 7.50 -46.60 -14.76
C TYR A 163 7.63 -46.48 -16.29
N ASP A 164 8.07 -47.55 -16.96
CA ASP A 164 8.40 -47.60 -18.40
C ASP A 164 9.40 -46.51 -18.88
N GLY A 165 10.20 -45.96 -17.96
CA GLY A 165 11.10 -44.83 -18.25
C GLY A 165 10.38 -43.48 -18.37
N LYS A 166 9.16 -43.37 -17.84
CA LYS A 166 8.49 -42.09 -17.56
C LYS A 166 8.78 -41.75 -16.09
N GLU A 167 9.48 -40.64 -15.87
CA GLU A 167 9.61 -40.00 -14.57
C GLU A 167 8.26 -39.35 -14.18
N PRO A 168 7.99 -39.07 -12.88
CA PRO A 168 6.87 -38.22 -12.47
C PRO A 168 6.94 -36.81 -13.10
N VAL A 169 5.80 -36.10 -13.16
CA VAL A 169 5.72 -34.71 -13.63
C VAL A 169 6.12 -33.74 -12.51
N GLY A 170 5.76 -34.08 -11.28
CA GLY A 170 6.20 -33.45 -10.05
C GLY A 170 7.26 -34.29 -9.32
N GLY A 171 7.25 -34.27 -7.99
CA GLY A 171 8.07 -35.17 -7.17
C GLY A 171 7.38 -36.51 -6.89
N ARG A 172 6.10 -36.46 -6.51
CA ARG A 172 5.21 -37.63 -6.35
C ARG A 172 3.94 -37.43 -7.17
N ASP A 173 3.71 -38.35 -8.11
CA ASP A 173 2.60 -38.30 -9.05
C ASP A 173 1.52 -39.34 -8.71
N ILE A 174 0.28 -39.12 -9.17
CA ILE A 174 -0.73 -40.19 -9.25
C ILE A 174 -0.44 -41.06 -10.48
N TRP A 175 -0.50 -42.37 -10.28
CA TRP A 175 -0.35 -43.40 -11.30
C TRP A 175 -1.58 -44.32 -11.31
N LYS A 176 -1.84 -44.95 -12.46
CA LYS A 176 -2.94 -45.91 -12.65
C LYS A 176 -2.41 -47.22 -13.22
N SER A 177 -2.92 -48.36 -12.76
CA SER A 177 -2.72 -49.66 -13.43
C SER A 177 -4.02 -50.47 -13.51
N GLU A 178 -4.08 -51.40 -14.47
CA GLU A 178 -5.21 -52.32 -14.68
C GLU A 178 -4.74 -53.78 -14.59
N LYS A 179 -5.60 -54.70 -14.15
CA LYS A 179 -5.23 -56.11 -13.94
C LYS A 179 -5.59 -56.98 -15.14
N VAL A 180 -4.58 -57.41 -15.89
CA VAL A 180 -4.71 -58.25 -17.09
C VAL A 180 -4.12 -59.64 -16.83
N ASP A 181 -4.87 -60.69 -17.14
CA ASP A 181 -4.52 -62.10 -16.87
C ASP A 181 -4.06 -62.39 -15.42
N GLY A 182 -4.53 -61.58 -14.46
CA GLY A 182 -4.24 -61.70 -13.02
C GLY A 182 -2.99 -60.93 -12.54
N LYS A 183 -2.32 -60.19 -13.42
CA LYS A 183 -1.19 -59.30 -13.10
C LYS A 183 -1.55 -57.84 -13.36
N TRP A 184 -0.99 -56.93 -12.58
CA TRP A 184 -1.06 -55.50 -12.90
C TRP A 184 -0.25 -55.22 -14.18
N THR A 185 -0.75 -54.31 -15.02
CA THR A 185 0.02 -53.74 -16.15
C THR A 185 1.11 -52.80 -15.64
N THR A 186 2.07 -52.46 -16.49
CA THR A 186 2.96 -51.32 -16.21
C THR A 186 2.11 -50.08 -15.94
N PRO A 187 2.33 -49.34 -14.83
CA PRO A 187 1.55 -48.16 -14.51
C PRO A 187 1.65 -47.05 -15.56
N GLU A 188 0.54 -46.35 -15.77
CA GLU A 188 0.44 -45.16 -16.60
C GLU A 188 0.29 -43.92 -15.71
N ASN A 189 1.13 -42.91 -15.95
CA ASN A 189 1.10 -41.65 -15.23
C ASN A 189 -0.23 -40.91 -15.46
N ALA A 190 -0.93 -40.53 -14.39
CA ALA A 190 -2.24 -39.90 -14.46
C ALA A 190 -2.17 -38.38 -14.68
N SER A 191 -1.23 -37.90 -15.50
CA SER A 191 -0.93 -36.50 -15.93
C SER A 191 -2.07 -35.51 -16.19
N PHE A 192 -3.35 -35.92 -16.17
CA PHE A 192 -4.51 -35.02 -16.15
C PHE A 192 -4.95 -34.62 -14.72
N LEU A 193 -4.52 -35.36 -13.70
CA LEU A 193 -4.71 -35.10 -12.27
C LEU A 193 -3.46 -34.49 -11.62
N ASN A 194 -2.28 -34.77 -12.16
CA ASN A 194 -1.01 -34.43 -11.53
C ASN A 194 -0.63 -32.95 -11.74
N THR A 195 0.29 -32.46 -10.91
CA THR A 195 0.88 -31.12 -11.03
C THR A 195 2.39 -31.19 -11.24
N SER A 196 3.11 -30.08 -11.05
CA SER A 196 4.56 -30.06 -10.82
C SER A 196 4.93 -30.09 -9.33
N GLY A 197 3.94 -30.21 -8.43
CA GLY A 197 4.11 -30.36 -6.99
C GLY A 197 4.19 -31.84 -6.60
N ASN A 198 3.54 -32.19 -5.48
CA ASN A 198 3.32 -33.59 -5.09
C ASN A 198 1.83 -33.82 -4.88
N GLU A 199 1.33 -34.95 -5.37
CA GLU A 199 0.03 -35.49 -4.97
C GLU A 199 0.28 -36.59 -3.93
N TRP A 200 -0.13 -36.42 -2.66
CA TRP A 200 0.20 -37.40 -1.60
C TRP A 200 -0.81 -38.54 -1.51
N SER A 201 -2.08 -38.31 -1.78
CA SER A 201 -3.14 -39.33 -1.67
C SER A 201 -4.07 -39.39 -2.87
N VAL A 202 -4.70 -40.54 -3.09
CA VAL A 202 -5.70 -40.75 -4.15
C VAL A 202 -6.78 -41.75 -3.74
N PHE A 203 -8.04 -41.38 -3.93
CA PHE A 203 -9.21 -42.18 -3.61
C PHE A 203 -10.25 -42.07 -4.73
N VAL A 204 -10.84 -43.18 -5.19
CA VAL A 204 -11.94 -43.13 -6.18
C VAL A 204 -13.28 -43.44 -5.52
N ALA A 205 -14.20 -42.49 -5.61
CA ALA A 205 -15.50 -42.54 -4.96
C ALA A 205 -16.53 -43.39 -5.74
N PRO A 206 -17.63 -43.83 -5.11
CA PRO A 206 -18.62 -44.72 -5.75
C PRO A 206 -19.38 -44.12 -6.95
N ASP A 207 -19.32 -42.81 -7.15
CA ASP A 207 -19.86 -42.11 -8.33
C ASP A 207 -18.88 -42.13 -9.53
N GLY A 208 -17.62 -42.50 -9.31
CA GLY A 208 -16.53 -42.47 -10.28
C GLY A 208 -15.67 -41.21 -10.24
N SER A 209 -15.91 -40.28 -9.30
CA SER A 209 -15.03 -39.13 -9.08
C SER A 209 -13.73 -39.53 -8.38
N ILE A 210 -12.62 -38.91 -8.79
CA ILE A 210 -11.28 -39.18 -8.24
C ILE A 210 -10.93 -38.02 -7.31
N TRP A 211 -10.80 -38.33 -6.03
CA TRP A 211 -10.40 -37.40 -4.98
C TRP A 211 -8.92 -37.58 -4.69
N PHE A 212 -8.19 -36.50 -4.46
CA PHE A 212 -6.74 -36.51 -4.25
C PHE A 212 -6.32 -35.21 -3.56
N ASP A 213 -5.22 -35.23 -2.80
CA ASP A 213 -4.59 -33.98 -2.38
C ASP A 213 -3.57 -33.49 -3.40
N SER A 214 -3.43 -32.17 -3.54
CA SER A 214 -2.55 -31.54 -4.51
C SER A 214 -2.20 -30.11 -4.05
N ALA A 215 -1.05 -29.60 -4.48
CA ALA A 215 -0.61 -28.22 -4.24
C ALA A 215 -0.82 -27.41 -5.52
N ARG A 216 -2.04 -26.92 -5.74
CA ARG A 216 -2.46 -26.18 -6.94
C ARG A 216 -2.55 -24.69 -6.65
N ASP A 217 -2.56 -23.88 -7.72
CA ASP A 217 -2.61 -22.42 -7.62
C ASP A 217 -3.83 -21.89 -6.83
N ASP A 218 -4.90 -22.68 -6.69
CA ASP A 218 -6.15 -22.37 -5.98
C ASP A 218 -6.25 -22.94 -4.55
N SER A 219 -5.23 -23.64 -4.03
CA SER A 219 -5.25 -24.25 -2.68
C SER A 219 -5.29 -23.20 -1.55
N PHE A 220 -6.07 -23.47 -0.49
CA PHE A 220 -6.11 -22.66 0.73
C PHE A 220 -4.92 -22.95 1.67
N GLY A 221 -4.50 -24.21 1.75
CA GLY A 221 -3.39 -24.71 2.55
C GLY A 221 -2.11 -24.92 1.74
N GLY A 222 -1.19 -25.74 2.25
CA GLY A 222 -0.03 -26.20 1.47
C GLY A 222 -0.35 -27.37 0.53
N TYR A 223 -1.38 -28.15 0.90
CA TYR A 223 -2.00 -29.21 0.10
C TYR A 223 -3.49 -29.23 0.43
N ASP A 224 -4.32 -29.16 -0.60
CA ASP A 224 -5.79 -29.20 -0.49
C ASP A 224 -6.33 -30.47 -1.15
N ILE A 225 -7.51 -30.89 -0.71
CA ILE A 225 -8.26 -31.98 -1.34
C ILE A 225 -9.01 -31.45 -2.56
N TYR A 226 -8.76 -32.06 -3.72
CA TYR A 226 -9.44 -31.82 -4.99
C TYR A 226 -10.31 -33.00 -5.41
N ARG A 227 -11.24 -32.77 -6.33
CA ARG A 227 -12.11 -33.79 -6.93
C ARG A 227 -12.14 -33.66 -8.44
N TRP A 228 -11.70 -34.68 -9.19
CA TRP A 228 -11.97 -34.78 -10.62
C TRP A 228 -13.34 -35.43 -10.86
N ASP A 229 -14.23 -34.72 -11.55
CA ASP A 229 -15.55 -35.23 -11.95
C ASP A 229 -15.48 -35.90 -13.34
N PRO A 230 -15.87 -37.18 -13.49
CA PRO A 230 -15.83 -37.89 -14.76
C PRO A 230 -16.80 -37.36 -15.83
N ASP A 231 -17.85 -36.62 -15.45
CA ASP A 231 -18.90 -36.17 -16.37
C ASP A 231 -18.61 -34.81 -17.01
N SER A 232 -18.20 -33.81 -16.23
CA SER A 232 -17.64 -32.55 -16.75
C SER A 232 -16.20 -32.70 -17.27
N ARG A 233 -15.44 -33.65 -16.69
CA ARG A 233 -13.99 -33.85 -16.86
C ARG A 233 -13.11 -32.73 -16.33
N SER A 234 -13.67 -31.79 -15.56
CA SER A 234 -12.92 -30.78 -14.80
C SER A 234 -12.43 -31.34 -13.46
N ILE A 235 -11.40 -30.67 -12.93
CA ILE A 235 -11.05 -30.75 -11.50
C ILE A 235 -11.84 -29.66 -10.80
N GLU A 236 -12.50 -30.03 -9.71
CA GLU A 236 -13.24 -29.17 -8.79
C GLU A 236 -12.41 -28.99 -7.51
N HIS A 237 -12.47 -27.79 -6.94
CA HIS A 237 -11.94 -27.46 -5.62
C HIS A 237 -13.13 -27.32 -4.65
N PRO A 238 -13.31 -28.25 -3.70
CA PRO A 238 -14.39 -28.20 -2.71
C PRO A 238 -14.24 -27.02 -1.73
N GLU A 239 -15.38 -26.45 -1.31
CA GLU A 239 -15.49 -25.27 -0.42
C GLU A 239 -14.79 -25.46 0.96
N GLU A 240 -14.65 -24.35 1.70
CA GLU A 240 -14.03 -24.17 3.05
C GLU A 240 -14.43 -25.17 4.17
N GLN A 241 -15.36 -26.09 3.88
CA GLN A 241 -15.81 -27.16 4.77
C GLN A 241 -14.86 -28.37 4.74
N PHE A 242 -14.22 -28.61 3.58
CA PHE A 242 -13.14 -29.59 3.47
C PHE A 242 -11.82 -28.87 3.77
N ASN A 243 -11.43 -27.99 2.85
CA ASN A 243 -10.12 -27.37 2.81
C ASN A 243 -10.07 -26.08 3.64
N THR A 244 -8.92 -25.80 4.25
CA THR A 244 -8.65 -24.68 5.14
C THR A 244 -7.20 -24.21 4.99
N PHE A 245 -6.72 -23.32 5.87
CA PHE A 245 -5.32 -22.85 5.86
C PHE A 245 -4.33 -23.82 6.53
N SER A 246 -4.74 -25.07 6.69
CA SER A 246 -3.96 -26.24 7.10
C SER A 246 -3.79 -27.16 5.89
N ASP A 247 -2.86 -28.12 5.94
CA ASP A 247 -2.82 -29.15 4.88
C ASP A 247 -3.93 -30.17 5.11
N GLU A 248 -4.81 -30.35 4.13
CA GLU A 248 -5.81 -31.42 4.10
C GLU A 248 -5.38 -32.53 3.13
N ARG A 249 -5.34 -33.78 3.62
CA ARG A 249 -4.82 -34.94 2.88
C ARG A 249 -5.58 -36.22 3.22
N SER A 250 -5.40 -37.26 2.41
CA SER A 250 -5.90 -38.64 2.61
C SER A 250 -7.41 -38.70 2.92
N LEU A 251 -8.23 -38.89 1.88
CA LEU A 251 -9.69 -38.93 1.97
C LEU A 251 -10.26 -40.34 1.77
N TRP A 252 -11.39 -40.62 2.45
CA TRP A 252 -12.29 -41.73 2.13
C TRP A 252 -13.74 -41.21 2.01
N THR A 253 -14.53 -41.78 1.10
CA THR A 253 -15.98 -41.50 1.02
C THR A 253 -16.84 -42.64 0.45
N ASP A 254 -18.07 -42.76 0.93
CA ASP A 254 -19.15 -43.54 0.31
C ASP A 254 -20.15 -42.70 -0.50
N GLY A 255 -19.98 -41.37 -0.51
CA GLY A 255 -20.90 -40.40 -1.13
C GLY A 255 -21.99 -39.85 -0.20
N GLU A 256 -22.15 -40.38 1.02
CA GLU A 256 -23.03 -39.82 2.08
C GLU A 256 -22.20 -39.23 3.24
N THR A 257 -21.09 -39.90 3.59
CA THR A 257 -20.12 -39.51 4.62
C THR A 257 -18.73 -39.39 4.01
N ILE A 258 -17.98 -38.37 4.43
CA ILE A 258 -16.57 -38.16 4.06
C ILE A 258 -15.73 -38.21 5.34
N TYR A 259 -14.55 -38.82 5.25
CA TYR A 259 -13.49 -38.75 6.26
C TYR A 259 -12.20 -38.26 5.61
N PHE A 260 -11.46 -37.38 6.28
CA PHE A 260 -10.20 -36.83 5.76
C PHE A 260 -9.24 -36.47 6.90
N CYS A 261 -7.96 -36.27 6.60
CA CYS A 261 -6.97 -35.80 7.57
C CYS A 261 -6.69 -34.31 7.43
N GLY A 262 -6.52 -33.64 8.57
CA GLY A 262 -6.09 -32.24 8.64
C GLY A 262 -4.83 -32.08 9.47
N LEU A 263 -3.87 -31.30 8.97
CA LEU A 263 -2.59 -31.04 9.64
C LEU A 263 -2.67 -29.78 10.53
N ASN A 264 -2.74 -29.99 11.85
CA ASN A 264 -2.86 -28.95 12.88
C ASN A 264 -4.05 -28.00 12.69
N ARG A 265 -5.18 -28.51 12.18
CA ARG A 265 -6.39 -27.70 11.97
C ARG A 265 -6.87 -27.05 13.28
N PRO A 266 -7.52 -25.86 13.22
CA PRO A 266 -8.04 -25.18 14.41
C PRO A 266 -9.11 -25.93 15.21
N ASP A 267 -9.71 -26.97 14.63
CA ASP A 267 -10.74 -27.84 15.21
C ASP A 267 -10.22 -29.25 15.61
N GLY A 268 -8.90 -29.48 15.55
CA GLY A 268 -8.22 -30.72 16.00
C GLY A 268 -7.52 -30.63 17.37
N GLU A 269 -6.88 -31.72 17.81
CA GLU A 269 -6.02 -31.78 19.01
C GLU A 269 -4.52 -31.59 18.70
N GLY A 270 -4.10 -31.77 17.44
CA GLY A 270 -2.79 -31.37 16.91
C GLY A 270 -2.03 -32.49 16.16
N SER A 271 -1.03 -32.08 15.37
CA SER A 271 -0.36 -32.94 14.37
C SER A 271 -1.35 -33.38 13.27
N TYR A 272 -1.53 -34.67 12.99
CA TYR A 272 -2.55 -35.13 12.04
C TYR A 272 -3.74 -35.70 12.80
N ASP A 273 -4.89 -35.06 12.62
CA ASP A 273 -6.20 -35.44 13.14
C ASP A 273 -7.12 -35.93 12.00
N ILE A 274 -8.07 -36.81 12.31
CA ILE A 274 -9.07 -37.31 11.35
C ILE A 274 -10.41 -36.62 11.60
N PHE A 275 -10.98 -36.06 10.54
CA PHE A 275 -12.26 -35.35 10.55
C PHE A 275 -13.31 -36.13 9.78
N THR A 276 -14.59 -35.89 10.12
CA THR A 276 -15.74 -36.38 9.38
C THR A 276 -16.70 -35.25 9.02
N LEU A 277 -17.34 -35.40 7.86
CA LEU A 277 -18.34 -34.52 7.30
C LEU A 277 -19.54 -35.37 6.83
N THR A 278 -20.75 -34.98 7.23
CA THR A 278 -21.99 -35.71 6.88
C THR A 278 -23.05 -34.76 6.33
N SER A 279 -23.60 -35.06 5.15
CA SER A 279 -24.69 -34.28 4.55
C SER A 279 -26.05 -34.67 5.13
N THR A 280 -26.90 -33.70 5.46
CA THR A 280 -28.19 -33.92 6.14
C THR A 280 -29.43 -33.87 5.24
N GLN A 281 -29.33 -34.26 3.96
CA GLN A 281 -30.51 -34.44 3.08
C GLN A 281 -30.48 -35.69 2.19
N GLU A 282 -31.59 -36.43 2.19
CA GLU A 282 -31.91 -37.44 1.16
C GLU A 282 -32.13 -36.76 -0.21
N THR A 283 -31.36 -37.13 -1.23
CA THR A 283 -31.80 -36.97 -2.62
C THR A 283 -31.49 -38.21 -3.46
N LYS A 284 -32.33 -38.47 -4.46
CA LYS A 284 -32.32 -39.73 -5.22
C LYS A 284 -31.51 -39.59 -6.50
N SER A 285 -30.85 -40.68 -6.89
CA SER A 285 -30.34 -40.84 -8.24
C SER A 285 -31.47 -40.89 -9.27
N ASP A 286 -31.24 -40.26 -10.42
CA ASP A 286 -31.96 -40.51 -11.66
C ASP A 286 -30.94 -40.68 -12.80
N LYS A 287 -31.34 -41.38 -13.87
CA LYS A 287 -30.36 -42.03 -14.77
C LYS A 287 -30.01 -41.20 -16.01
N LYS A 288 -28.73 -41.30 -16.42
CA LYS A 288 -28.27 -40.94 -17.77
C LYS A 288 -29.17 -41.53 -18.87
N VAL A 289 -29.46 -40.70 -19.87
CA VAL A 289 -30.09 -41.08 -21.14
C VAL A 289 -29.15 -40.65 -22.26
N THR A 290 -28.90 -41.54 -23.22
CA THR A 290 -28.11 -41.25 -24.43
C THR A 290 -29.01 -40.68 -25.54
N PRO A 291 -28.66 -39.54 -26.16
CA PRO A 291 -29.44 -38.97 -27.26
C PRO A 291 -29.25 -39.70 -28.59
N GLU A 292 -30.27 -39.66 -29.46
CA GLU A 292 -30.20 -40.10 -30.86
C GLU A 292 -30.07 -38.90 -31.82
N LYS A 293 -29.83 -39.18 -33.11
CA LYS A 293 -29.74 -38.15 -34.15
C LYS A 293 -31.09 -37.51 -34.45
N ASP A 294 -31.37 -36.37 -33.80
CA ASP A 294 -31.95 -35.14 -34.38
C ASP A 294 -31.98 -33.99 -33.35
N GLU A 295 -31.07 -34.01 -32.35
CA GLU A 295 -30.97 -32.98 -31.31
C GLU A 295 -29.96 -31.88 -31.66
N THR A 296 -30.32 -30.62 -31.44
CA THR A 296 -29.44 -29.45 -31.63
C THR A 296 -28.27 -29.53 -30.65
N ILE A 297 -27.03 -29.48 -31.15
CA ILE A 297 -25.85 -29.60 -30.30
C ILE A 297 -25.59 -28.26 -29.61
N SER A 298 -25.69 -28.23 -28.28
CA SER A 298 -25.28 -27.08 -27.45
C SER A 298 -23.82 -27.24 -27.04
N MET A 299 -22.97 -26.26 -27.33
CA MET A 299 -21.51 -26.35 -27.16
C MET A 299 -20.83 -24.97 -27.09
N THR A 300 -19.54 -24.91 -26.78
CA THR A 300 -18.79 -23.64 -26.81
C THR A 300 -18.40 -23.24 -28.24
N ILE A 301 -18.08 -21.96 -28.45
CA ILE A 301 -17.57 -21.46 -29.73
C ILE A 301 -16.16 -22.03 -30.01
N LYS A 302 -15.37 -22.32 -28.96
CA LYS A 302 -14.10 -23.04 -29.06
C LYS A 302 -14.29 -24.50 -29.52
N ASP A 303 -15.38 -25.17 -29.16
CA ASP A 303 -15.70 -26.51 -29.65
C ASP A 303 -16.06 -26.53 -31.14
N LEU A 304 -16.88 -25.55 -31.59
CA LEU A 304 -17.16 -25.36 -33.02
C LEU A 304 -15.88 -25.16 -33.85
N ARG A 305 -14.83 -24.63 -33.23
CA ARG A 305 -13.54 -24.36 -33.87
C ARG A 305 -12.57 -25.53 -33.90
N GLN A 306 -12.89 -26.66 -33.26
CA GLN A 306 -12.06 -27.86 -33.33
C GLN A 306 -11.92 -28.36 -34.78
N ARG A 307 -10.70 -28.80 -35.15
CA ARG A 307 -10.37 -29.27 -36.50
C ARG A 307 -9.64 -30.61 -36.46
N GLU A 308 -9.99 -31.52 -37.37
CA GLU A 308 -9.25 -32.74 -37.65
C GLU A 308 -8.71 -32.69 -39.09
N ASN A 309 -7.43 -33.06 -39.29
CA ASN A 309 -6.73 -33.00 -40.59
C ASN A 309 -6.75 -31.63 -41.32
N GLY A 310 -7.22 -30.56 -40.65
CA GLY A 310 -7.33 -29.20 -41.18
C GLY A 310 -8.77 -28.74 -41.47
N GLU A 311 -9.76 -29.63 -41.43
CA GLU A 311 -11.17 -29.34 -41.65
C GLU A 311 -11.91 -29.24 -40.29
N TYR A 312 -12.94 -28.37 -40.19
CA TYR A 312 -13.73 -28.18 -38.97
C TYR A 312 -14.69 -29.35 -38.72
N LEU A 313 -14.77 -29.84 -37.48
CA LEU A 313 -15.50 -31.07 -37.14
C LEU A 313 -17.03 -30.99 -37.34
N TYR A 314 -17.63 -29.82 -37.16
CA TYR A 314 -19.09 -29.65 -37.02
C TYR A 314 -19.77 -28.96 -38.22
N ILE A 315 -19.10 -28.89 -39.39
CA ILE A 315 -19.67 -28.28 -40.60
C ILE A 315 -20.96 -29.00 -41.03
N ASP A 316 -21.90 -28.24 -41.58
CA ASP A 316 -23.25 -28.66 -41.98
C ASP A 316 -24.13 -29.21 -40.82
N SER A 317 -23.67 -29.12 -39.56
CA SER A 317 -24.44 -29.51 -38.38
C SER A 317 -25.31 -28.36 -37.86
N GLU A 318 -26.42 -28.71 -37.21
CA GLU A 318 -27.28 -27.76 -36.49
C GLU A 318 -26.78 -27.59 -35.05
N VAL A 319 -26.33 -26.38 -34.72
CA VAL A 319 -25.68 -26.05 -33.45
C VAL A 319 -26.40 -24.91 -32.76
N ALA A 320 -26.26 -24.84 -31.44
CA ALA A 320 -26.65 -23.71 -30.61
C ALA A 320 -25.47 -23.28 -29.73
N VAL A 321 -25.22 -21.98 -29.67
CA VAL A 321 -24.19 -21.37 -28.82
C VAL A 321 -24.75 -20.13 -28.14
N GLU A 322 -24.11 -19.71 -27.06
CA GLU A 322 -24.36 -18.42 -26.40
C GLU A 322 -23.11 -17.55 -26.50
N GLY A 323 -23.29 -16.23 -26.61
CA GLY A 323 -22.16 -15.31 -26.68
C GLY A 323 -22.59 -13.85 -26.74
N VAL A 324 -21.70 -12.95 -26.34
CA VAL A 324 -21.91 -11.51 -26.33
C VAL A 324 -21.69 -10.94 -27.74
N ALA A 325 -22.65 -10.18 -28.25
CA ALA A 325 -22.57 -9.54 -29.56
C ALA A 325 -21.54 -8.41 -29.59
N LEU A 326 -20.51 -8.55 -30.44
CA LEU A 326 -19.40 -7.61 -30.56
C LEU A 326 -19.78 -6.33 -31.35
N VAL A 327 -20.89 -6.36 -32.07
CA VAL A 327 -21.38 -5.28 -32.95
C VAL A 327 -22.90 -5.37 -33.09
N SER A 328 -23.59 -4.22 -33.14
CA SER A 328 -25.04 -4.19 -33.34
C SER A 328 -25.45 -4.62 -34.76
N THR A 329 -26.63 -5.22 -34.89
CA THR A 329 -27.32 -5.48 -36.16
C THR A 329 -27.37 -4.22 -37.03
N GLY A 330 -27.33 -4.39 -38.37
CA GLY A 330 -27.41 -3.28 -39.32
C GLY A 330 -26.08 -2.58 -39.61
N LYS A 331 -25.07 -2.68 -38.73
CA LYS A 331 -23.75 -2.03 -38.90
C LYS A 331 -22.89 -2.65 -39.99
N TRP A 332 -22.80 -3.98 -40.05
CA TRP A 332 -21.98 -4.69 -41.03
C TRP A 332 -22.75 -5.23 -42.24
N HIS A 333 -24.07 -5.33 -42.15
CA HIS A 333 -24.96 -5.52 -43.29
C HIS A 333 -26.32 -4.92 -42.96
N ASN A 334 -26.90 -4.12 -43.86
CA ASN A 334 -28.15 -3.40 -43.62
C ASN A 334 -29.42 -4.14 -44.09
N GLU A 335 -29.27 -5.20 -44.89
CA GLU A 335 -30.38 -6.03 -45.41
C GLU A 335 -30.44 -7.45 -44.79
N ALA A 336 -29.60 -7.74 -43.79
CA ALA A 336 -29.49 -9.06 -43.14
C ALA A 336 -28.92 -8.91 -41.73
N ASN A 337 -29.26 -9.80 -40.79
CA ASN A 337 -28.64 -9.81 -39.47
C ASN A 337 -27.22 -10.39 -39.61
N TYR A 338 -26.20 -9.52 -39.58
CA TYR A 338 -24.80 -9.90 -39.72
C TYR A 338 -23.95 -9.21 -38.65
N PHE A 339 -23.39 -10.01 -37.75
CA PHE A 339 -22.62 -9.59 -36.59
C PHE A 339 -21.65 -10.69 -36.15
N ALA A 340 -20.85 -10.43 -35.11
CA ALA A 340 -20.01 -11.43 -34.45
C ALA A 340 -20.43 -11.56 -32.99
N ILE A 341 -20.27 -12.76 -32.42
CA ILE A 341 -20.44 -13.04 -30.98
C ILE A 341 -19.16 -13.67 -30.42
N SER A 342 -18.97 -13.61 -29.10
CA SER A 342 -17.90 -14.32 -28.39
C SER A 342 -18.36 -14.81 -27.01
N ASP A 343 -17.87 -15.97 -26.60
CA ASP A 343 -18.11 -16.62 -25.31
C ASP A 343 -16.89 -16.51 -24.37
N LYS A 344 -16.09 -15.45 -24.56
CA LYS A 344 -14.69 -15.29 -24.10
C LYS A 344 -13.70 -16.32 -24.69
N SER A 345 -14.11 -17.56 -24.91
CA SER A 345 -13.22 -18.64 -25.38
C SER A 345 -12.81 -18.52 -26.85
N ALA A 346 -13.70 -18.01 -27.70
CA ALA A 346 -13.44 -17.62 -29.09
C ALA A 346 -14.58 -16.77 -29.68
N GLY A 347 -14.32 -16.07 -30.78
CA GLY A 347 -15.35 -15.40 -31.58
C GLY A 347 -15.95 -16.26 -32.69
N ILE A 348 -17.16 -15.94 -33.15
CA ILE A 348 -17.77 -16.52 -34.38
C ILE A 348 -18.71 -15.52 -35.07
N LEU A 349 -18.85 -15.64 -36.38
CA LEU A 349 -19.76 -14.79 -37.17
C LEU A 349 -21.17 -15.39 -37.21
N ILE A 350 -22.18 -14.53 -37.12
CA ILE A 350 -23.60 -14.89 -37.24
C ILE A 350 -24.15 -14.23 -38.50
N TYR A 351 -24.67 -15.01 -39.46
CA TYR A 351 -25.19 -14.50 -40.73
C TYR A 351 -26.58 -15.06 -41.08
N ALA A 352 -27.61 -14.28 -40.76
CA ALA A 352 -29.01 -14.56 -41.07
C ALA A 352 -29.40 -14.05 -42.46
N ALA A 353 -29.32 -14.91 -43.47
CA ALA A 353 -29.58 -14.53 -44.85
C ALA A 353 -31.07 -14.28 -45.14
N GLY A 354 -31.50 -13.01 -45.17
CA GLY A 354 -32.82 -12.58 -45.64
C GLY A 354 -33.77 -12.05 -44.56
N PHE A 355 -33.31 -11.93 -43.31
CA PHE A 355 -34.02 -11.22 -42.24
C PHE A 355 -33.04 -10.43 -41.36
N ASN A 356 -33.51 -9.33 -40.78
CA ASN A 356 -32.74 -8.40 -39.95
C ASN A 356 -33.25 -8.32 -38.50
N GLU A 357 -34.22 -9.16 -38.12
CA GLU A 357 -34.83 -9.22 -36.78
C GLU A 357 -34.51 -10.54 -36.08
N PRO A 358 -34.47 -10.60 -34.73
CA PRO A 358 -34.48 -9.45 -33.82
C PRO A 358 -33.25 -8.56 -34.00
N GLN A 359 -33.41 -7.25 -33.74
CA GLN A 359 -32.26 -6.37 -33.57
C GLN A 359 -31.43 -6.83 -32.36
N VAL A 360 -30.12 -6.96 -32.55
CA VAL A 360 -29.13 -7.24 -31.51
C VAL A 360 -28.22 -6.01 -31.35
N SER A 361 -27.91 -5.64 -30.11
CA SER A 361 -27.02 -4.53 -29.78
C SER A 361 -25.61 -5.02 -29.46
N LYS A 362 -24.60 -4.19 -29.71
CA LYS A 362 -23.24 -4.39 -29.17
C LYS A 362 -23.32 -4.48 -27.64
N GLY A 363 -22.96 -5.63 -27.08
CA GLY A 363 -23.12 -5.97 -25.66
C GLY A 363 -24.28 -6.91 -25.34
N ASP A 364 -25.17 -7.28 -26.27
CA ASP A 364 -26.26 -8.20 -25.93
C ASP A 364 -25.76 -9.66 -25.85
N LEU A 365 -26.08 -10.37 -24.76
CA LEU A 365 -25.93 -11.81 -24.66
C LEU A 365 -27.01 -12.46 -25.51
N VAL A 366 -26.61 -13.12 -26.59
CA VAL A 366 -27.52 -13.87 -27.46
C VAL A 366 -27.26 -15.36 -27.41
N ARG A 367 -28.35 -16.13 -27.40
CA ARG A 367 -28.35 -17.53 -27.85
C ARG A 367 -28.60 -17.53 -29.35
N VAL A 368 -27.72 -18.16 -30.10
CA VAL A 368 -27.86 -18.28 -31.56
C VAL A 368 -27.84 -19.75 -31.96
N LYS A 369 -28.92 -20.15 -32.62
CA LYS A 369 -29.08 -21.45 -33.26
C LYS A 369 -28.88 -21.32 -34.78
N GLY A 370 -28.35 -22.35 -35.42
CA GLY A 370 -28.27 -22.39 -36.89
C GLY A 370 -27.35 -23.48 -37.43
N THR A 371 -27.17 -23.48 -38.75
CA THR A 371 -26.24 -24.40 -39.43
C THR A 371 -24.82 -23.81 -39.44
N LEU A 372 -23.82 -24.59 -39.03
CA LEU A 372 -22.41 -24.19 -39.09
C LEU A 372 -21.82 -24.31 -40.50
N THR A 373 -21.12 -23.30 -40.99
CA THR A 373 -20.50 -23.29 -42.33
C THR A 373 -19.29 -22.35 -42.40
N THR A 374 -18.53 -22.42 -43.50
CA THR A 374 -17.46 -21.45 -43.86
C THR A 374 -17.89 -20.44 -44.94
N VAL A 375 -19.20 -20.38 -45.23
CA VAL A 375 -19.79 -19.55 -46.29
C VAL A 375 -20.79 -18.53 -45.71
N GLY A 376 -20.26 -17.39 -45.28
CA GLY A 376 -21.01 -16.21 -44.84
C GLY A 376 -21.45 -15.30 -45.99
N TYR A 377 -21.06 -14.02 -45.93
CA TYR A 377 -21.33 -13.03 -46.96
C TYR A 377 -20.34 -13.12 -48.13
N THR A 378 -20.65 -12.51 -49.29
CA THR A 378 -19.94 -12.73 -50.56
C THR A 378 -18.46 -12.30 -50.60
N THR A 379 -17.97 -11.55 -49.61
CA THR A 379 -16.55 -11.17 -49.44
C THR A 379 -15.87 -11.89 -48.29
N ASP A 380 -16.66 -12.52 -47.41
CA ASP A 380 -16.25 -13.03 -46.10
C ASP A 380 -16.44 -14.57 -46.14
N VAL A 381 -15.78 -15.16 -47.13
CA VAL A 381 -15.76 -16.60 -47.43
C VAL A 381 -14.45 -17.16 -46.88
N ASN A 382 -14.51 -18.34 -46.27
CA ASN A 382 -13.48 -19.05 -45.48
C ASN A 382 -13.70 -18.96 -43.96
N SER A 383 -14.13 -17.81 -43.41
CA SER A 383 -14.38 -17.66 -41.97
C SER A 383 -15.54 -18.52 -41.46
N LEU A 384 -15.43 -19.01 -40.22
CA LEU A 384 -16.45 -19.83 -39.57
C LEU A 384 -17.69 -18.99 -39.20
N VAL A 385 -18.87 -19.45 -39.64
CA VAL A 385 -20.15 -18.72 -39.58
C VAL A 385 -21.29 -19.67 -39.14
N ILE A 386 -22.12 -19.23 -38.19
CA ILE A 386 -23.43 -19.84 -37.91
C ILE A 386 -24.50 -19.14 -38.74
N ARG A 387 -25.42 -19.91 -39.32
CA ARG A 387 -26.52 -19.41 -40.15
C ARG A 387 -27.88 -19.76 -39.57
N PRO A 388 -28.50 -18.82 -38.81
CA PRO A 388 -29.91 -18.87 -38.42
C PRO A 388 -30.84 -19.06 -39.63
N SER A 389 -31.92 -19.84 -39.45
CA SER A 389 -32.92 -20.10 -40.50
C SER A 389 -34.18 -19.25 -40.37
N SER A 390 -34.44 -18.73 -39.17
CA SER A 390 -35.60 -17.92 -38.80
C SER A 390 -35.21 -16.88 -37.73
N PRO A 391 -35.95 -15.75 -37.60
CA PRO A 391 -35.76 -14.79 -36.51
C PRO A 391 -35.78 -15.43 -35.12
N GLU A 392 -36.60 -16.47 -34.96
CA GLU A 392 -36.76 -17.26 -33.73
C GLU A 392 -35.53 -18.12 -33.37
N ASP A 393 -34.54 -18.26 -34.27
CA ASP A 393 -33.25 -18.91 -33.98
C ASP A 393 -32.22 -17.95 -33.32
N ILE A 394 -32.57 -16.66 -33.13
CA ILE A 394 -31.75 -15.68 -32.40
C ILE A 394 -32.56 -15.19 -31.19
N GLU A 395 -32.07 -15.45 -29.99
CA GLU A 395 -32.71 -15.07 -28.72
C GLU A 395 -31.78 -14.15 -27.94
N VAL A 396 -32.19 -12.89 -27.73
CA VAL A 396 -31.51 -11.99 -26.78
C VAL A 396 -31.88 -12.46 -25.36
N ILE A 397 -30.92 -13.03 -24.65
CA ILE A 397 -31.08 -13.52 -23.28
C ILE A 397 -31.00 -12.35 -22.29
N ARG A 398 -30.03 -11.44 -22.50
CA ARG A 398 -29.70 -10.34 -21.58
C ARG A 398 -29.10 -9.18 -22.39
N GLU A 399 -29.55 -7.97 -22.12
CA GLU A 399 -29.04 -6.74 -22.73
C GLU A 399 -27.86 -6.18 -21.90
N GLY A 400 -26.80 -5.70 -22.56
CA GLY A 400 -25.75 -4.88 -21.91
C GLY A 400 -24.64 -5.60 -21.13
N GLU A 401 -24.20 -6.78 -21.57
CA GLU A 401 -22.97 -7.42 -21.10
C GLU A 401 -21.70 -6.61 -21.43
N ALA A 402 -20.64 -6.88 -20.64
CA ALA A 402 -19.28 -6.51 -21.00
C ALA A 402 -18.82 -7.26 -22.27
N LEU A 403 -18.06 -6.58 -23.11
CA LEU A 403 -17.37 -7.18 -24.25
C LEU A 403 -16.06 -7.83 -23.79
N PRO A 404 -15.59 -8.91 -24.45
CA PRO A 404 -14.23 -9.39 -24.25
C PRO A 404 -13.21 -8.34 -24.74
N ASP A 405 -12.08 -8.26 -24.05
CA ASP A 405 -11.03 -7.28 -24.39
C ASP A 405 -10.38 -7.56 -25.76
N PRO A 406 -9.93 -6.51 -26.48
CA PRO A 406 -9.42 -6.62 -27.83
C PRO A 406 -7.95 -7.09 -27.88
N GLU A 407 -7.72 -8.28 -28.45
CA GLU A 407 -6.38 -8.87 -28.59
C GLU A 407 -5.45 -8.01 -29.47
N ILE A 408 -4.26 -7.68 -28.95
CA ILE A 408 -3.35 -6.74 -29.62
C ILE A 408 -2.54 -7.47 -30.71
N ILE A 409 -2.80 -7.13 -31.97
CA ILE A 409 -2.11 -7.69 -33.13
C ILE A 409 -1.18 -6.66 -33.80
N PHE A 410 -0.17 -7.17 -34.51
CA PHE A 410 0.78 -6.38 -35.30
C PHE A 410 0.49 -6.60 -36.77
N THR A 411 0.78 -5.61 -37.64
CA THR A 411 0.46 -5.70 -39.08
C THR A 411 1.21 -6.84 -39.79
N ASN A 412 2.26 -7.40 -39.17
CA ASN A 412 3.04 -8.54 -39.64
C ASN A 412 2.87 -9.82 -38.80
N SER A 413 1.85 -9.92 -37.94
CA SER A 413 1.55 -11.15 -37.18
C SER A 413 1.40 -12.35 -38.12
N ALA A 414 1.87 -13.53 -37.70
CA ALA A 414 1.82 -14.71 -38.55
C ALA A 414 0.38 -15.23 -38.73
N LYS A 415 0.02 -15.72 -39.92
CA LYS A 415 -1.32 -16.27 -40.19
C LYS A 415 -1.73 -17.38 -39.22
N SER A 416 -0.79 -18.17 -38.72
CA SER A 416 -1.01 -19.23 -37.72
C SER A 416 -1.34 -18.71 -36.31
N GLN A 417 -1.09 -17.44 -36.03
CA GLN A 417 -1.54 -16.76 -34.81
C GLN A 417 -2.94 -16.16 -35.06
N LEU A 418 -3.10 -15.45 -36.17
CA LEU A 418 -4.33 -14.75 -36.55
C LEU A 418 -5.54 -15.70 -36.75
N ILE A 419 -5.33 -16.94 -37.20
CA ILE A 419 -6.42 -17.91 -37.43
C ILE A 419 -7.14 -18.35 -36.14
N ASN A 420 -6.48 -18.25 -34.98
CA ASN A 420 -7.11 -18.53 -33.69
C ASN A 420 -7.93 -17.34 -33.18
N LEU A 421 -7.56 -16.12 -33.59
CA LEU A 421 -8.23 -14.85 -33.25
C LEU A 421 -9.30 -14.43 -34.28
N GLU A 422 -9.52 -15.22 -35.32
CA GLU A 422 -10.57 -14.97 -36.31
C GLU A 422 -11.94 -14.79 -35.62
N SER A 423 -12.74 -13.82 -36.07
CA SER A 423 -14.04 -13.44 -35.52
C SER A 423 -14.01 -12.92 -34.06
N SER A 424 -12.85 -12.88 -33.40
CA SER A 424 -12.65 -12.22 -32.11
C SER A 424 -12.35 -10.73 -32.29
N LEU A 425 -12.50 -9.97 -31.19
CA LEU A 425 -12.14 -8.56 -31.13
C LEU A 425 -10.61 -8.41 -31.04
N VAL A 426 -10.05 -7.45 -31.78
CA VAL A 426 -8.61 -7.17 -31.86
C VAL A 426 -8.33 -5.66 -31.89
N MET A 427 -7.12 -5.26 -31.50
CA MET A 427 -6.61 -3.90 -31.64
C MET A 427 -5.28 -3.87 -32.41
N ILE A 428 -5.10 -2.88 -33.28
CA ILE A 428 -3.90 -2.69 -34.10
C ILE A 428 -3.47 -1.22 -34.14
N PHE A 429 -2.16 -0.97 -34.13
CA PHE A 429 -1.56 0.36 -34.14
C PHE A 429 -0.74 0.60 -35.39
N GLY A 430 -0.65 1.85 -35.87
CA GLY A 430 0.30 2.19 -36.93
C GLY A 430 0.05 3.54 -37.61
N LYS A 431 0.64 3.67 -38.80
CA LYS A 431 0.51 4.81 -39.71
C LYS A 431 -0.36 4.42 -40.90
N ILE A 432 -1.30 5.29 -41.29
CA ILE A 432 -2.04 5.17 -42.56
C ILE A 432 -1.06 5.38 -43.71
N SER A 433 -0.88 4.35 -44.54
CA SER A 433 0.10 4.33 -45.64
C SER A 433 -0.54 4.61 -47.00
N SER A 434 -1.80 4.22 -47.19
CA SER A 434 -2.64 4.57 -48.34
C SER A 434 -4.11 4.25 -48.05
N TYR A 435 -5.03 4.98 -48.69
CA TYR A 435 -6.46 4.66 -48.70
C TYR A 435 -6.84 3.57 -49.69
N ASP A 436 -7.80 2.74 -49.29
CA ASP A 436 -8.27 1.56 -50.01
C ASP A 436 -9.81 1.57 -50.08
N ASN A 437 -10.31 2.38 -51.03
CA ASN A 437 -11.73 2.65 -51.22
C ASN A 437 -12.21 2.04 -52.54
N GLU A 438 -13.05 1.00 -52.46
CA GLU A 438 -13.68 0.36 -53.63
C GLU A 438 -15.09 0.97 -53.82
N THR A 439 -16.06 0.26 -54.43
CA THR A 439 -17.38 0.85 -54.73
C THR A 439 -18.21 1.20 -53.49
N ILE A 440 -18.42 0.24 -52.58
CA ILE A 440 -19.25 0.38 -51.36
C ILE A 440 -18.46 0.15 -50.06
N THR A 441 -17.15 -0.08 -50.20
CA THR A 441 -16.21 -0.35 -49.12
C THR A 441 -15.27 0.84 -48.93
N ARG A 442 -14.91 1.09 -47.67
CA ARG A 442 -13.93 2.09 -47.26
C ARG A 442 -12.87 1.41 -46.40
N GLY A 443 -11.67 1.97 -46.42
CA GLY A 443 -10.55 1.36 -45.73
C GLY A 443 -9.22 2.03 -46.01
N PHE A 444 -8.19 1.50 -45.36
CA PHE A 444 -6.81 1.96 -45.50
C PHE A 444 -5.83 0.86 -45.11
N TRP A 445 -4.59 1.00 -45.59
CA TRP A 445 -3.45 0.14 -45.23
C TRP A 445 -2.66 0.74 -44.08
N LEU A 446 -2.50 -0.01 -43.00
CA LEU A 446 -1.79 0.39 -41.80
C LEU A 446 -0.38 -0.22 -41.76
N THR A 447 0.66 0.54 -41.42
CA THR A 447 2.07 0.10 -41.42
C THR A 447 2.83 0.45 -40.13
N GLY A 448 3.91 -0.30 -39.85
CA GLY A 448 5.00 0.08 -38.93
C GLY A 448 4.98 -0.31 -37.44
N PRO A 449 4.18 -1.25 -36.90
CA PRO A 449 4.14 -1.48 -35.46
C PRO A 449 5.28 -2.35 -34.89
N SER A 450 5.77 -3.35 -35.63
CA SER A 450 6.77 -4.30 -35.09
C SER A 450 8.21 -3.82 -35.28
N ASP A 451 8.61 -3.51 -36.51
CA ASP A 451 9.94 -3.02 -36.90
C ASP A 451 10.17 -1.53 -36.61
N ARG A 452 9.10 -0.78 -36.28
CA ARG A 452 9.05 0.69 -36.18
C ARG A 452 9.33 1.40 -37.52
N ASP A 453 9.30 0.68 -38.64
CA ASP A 453 9.41 1.25 -39.99
C ASP A 453 8.01 1.50 -40.56
N PHE A 454 7.48 2.69 -40.25
CA PHE A 454 6.18 3.14 -40.73
C PHE A 454 6.10 3.35 -42.26
N ASP A 455 7.22 3.24 -42.98
CA ASP A 455 7.26 3.33 -44.44
C ASP A 455 7.43 1.94 -45.11
N ASN A 456 7.52 0.85 -44.32
CA ASN A 456 7.52 -0.54 -44.79
C ASN A 456 6.10 -1.00 -45.20
N VAL A 457 5.73 -0.76 -46.46
CA VAL A 457 4.44 -1.18 -47.03
C VAL A 457 4.33 -2.72 -47.17
N SER A 458 5.44 -3.46 -47.18
CA SER A 458 5.41 -4.93 -47.38
C SER A 458 4.91 -5.72 -46.17
N SER A 459 4.77 -5.07 -45.02
CA SER A 459 4.31 -5.63 -43.75
C SER A 459 3.02 -4.99 -43.25
N GLY A 460 2.26 -4.33 -44.13
CA GLY A 460 1.02 -3.64 -43.78
C GLY A 460 -0.19 -4.56 -43.66
N MET A 461 -1.19 -4.14 -42.89
CA MET A 461 -2.48 -4.84 -42.74
C MET A 461 -3.64 -3.91 -43.13
N ARG A 462 -4.69 -4.48 -43.72
CA ARG A 462 -5.87 -3.76 -44.21
C ARG A 462 -6.87 -3.51 -43.07
N VAL A 463 -7.40 -2.30 -43.00
CA VAL A 463 -8.60 -1.96 -42.21
C VAL A 463 -9.74 -1.73 -43.22
N LYS A 464 -10.89 -2.40 -43.06
CA LYS A 464 -11.96 -2.40 -44.08
C LYS A 464 -13.36 -2.44 -43.48
N PHE A 465 -14.22 -1.55 -43.94
CA PHE A 465 -15.64 -1.43 -43.57
C PHE A 465 -16.51 -0.99 -44.77
N TYR A 466 -17.81 -0.82 -44.56
CA TYR A 466 -18.78 -0.44 -45.60
C TYR A 466 -19.36 0.96 -45.36
N ASP A 467 -19.77 1.67 -46.44
CA ASP A 467 -20.35 3.03 -46.37
C ASP A 467 -21.51 3.16 -45.36
N TYR A 468 -22.34 2.12 -45.22
CA TYR A 468 -23.53 2.14 -44.37
C TYR A 468 -23.25 1.90 -42.88
N ALA A 469 -22.01 1.58 -42.48
CA ALA A 469 -21.66 1.42 -41.07
C ALA A 469 -21.76 2.74 -40.27
N GLY A 470 -21.71 3.88 -40.97
CA GLY A 470 -21.71 5.23 -40.39
C GLY A 470 -20.36 5.66 -39.83
N ILE A 471 -19.28 4.94 -40.19
CA ILE A 471 -17.90 5.24 -39.75
C ILE A 471 -17.36 6.39 -40.59
N ASP A 472 -17.17 7.56 -39.97
CA ASP A 472 -16.50 8.70 -40.61
C ASP A 472 -14.98 8.62 -40.39
N ILE A 473 -14.23 8.91 -41.45
CA ILE A 473 -12.76 8.93 -41.50
C ILE A 473 -12.26 10.17 -42.27
N SER A 474 -13.13 11.15 -42.53
CA SER A 474 -12.82 12.31 -43.38
C SER A 474 -11.82 13.29 -42.77
N ASP A 475 -11.62 13.25 -41.45
CA ASP A 475 -10.58 14.00 -40.71
C ASP A 475 -9.21 13.28 -40.67
N LEU A 476 -9.04 12.16 -41.39
CA LEU A 476 -7.78 11.41 -41.47
C LEU A 476 -7.13 11.60 -42.86
N GLU A 477 -5.80 11.80 -42.89
CA GLU A 477 -5.01 11.97 -44.12
C GLU A 477 -3.97 10.84 -44.29
N ASP A 478 -3.42 10.69 -45.50
CA ASP A 478 -2.27 9.81 -45.75
C ASP A 478 -1.09 10.20 -44.83
N GLY A 479 -0.67 9.28 -43.97
CA GLY A 479 0.34 9.52 -42.94
C GLY A 479 -0.20 9.87 -41.55
N SER A 480 -1.51 9.93 -41.34
CA SER A 480 -2.11 9.94 -39.99
C SER A 480 -1.68 8.71 -39.19
N PHE A 481 -1.52 8.88 -37.89
CA PHE A 481 -1.20 7.81 -36.95
C PHE A 481 -2.47 7.46 -36.16
N VAL A 482 -2.80 6.16 -36.07
CA VAL A 482 -4.06 5.69 -35.48
C VAL A 482 -3.87 4.45 -34.61
N ALA A 483 -4.77 4.29 -33.64
CA ALA A 483 -5.15 2.99 -33.10
C ALA A 483 -6.49 2.57 -33.75
N VAL A 484 -6.64 1.29 -34.07
CA VAL A 484 -7.86 0.74 -34.66
C VAL A 484 -8.28 -0.50 -33.88
N GLN A 485 -9.47 -0.47 -33.31
CA GLN A 485 -10.17 -1.63 -32.78
C GLN A 485 -11.11 -2.21 -33.84
N GLY A 486 -11.42 -3.50 -33.76
CA GLY A 486 -12.40 -4.14 -34.63
C GLY A 486 -12.39 -5.65 -34.49
N VAL A 487 -13.20 -6.33 -35.29
CA VAL A 487 -13.18 -7.79 -35.36
C VAL A 487 -12.27 -8.25 -36.49
N LEU A 488 -11.48 -9.30 -36.23
CA LEU A 488 -10.56 -9.88 -37.21
C LEU A 488 -11.32 -10.79 -38.17
N ILE A 489 -11.22 -10.56 -39.48
CA ILE A 489 -11.97 -11.31 -40.50
C ILE A 489 -11.01 -11.81 -41.59
N GLN A 490 -11.29 -13.01 -42.12
CA GLN A 490 -10.58 -13.55 -43.28
C GLN A 490 -11.34 -13.24 -44.57
N ASP A 491 -10.61 -12.90 -45.63
CA ASP A 491 -11.17 -12.68 -46.96
C ASP A 491 -11.14 -13.92 -47.86
N ASN A 492 -11.72 -13.78 -49.05
CA ASN A 492 -11.81 -14.84 -50.06
C ASN A 492 -10.46 -15.31 -50.64
N GLU A 493 -9.33 -14.63 -50.35
CA GLU A 493 -7.98 -15.08 -50.73
C GLU A 493 -7.23 -15.71 -49.53
N GLY A 494 -7.83 -15.67 -48.33
CA GLY A 494 -7.25 -16.20 -47.10
C GLY A 494 -6.33 -15.20 -46.39
N GLU A 495 -6.44 -13.90 -46.68
CA GLU A 495 -5.77 -12.83 -45.95
C GLU A 495 -6.64 -12.30 -44.81
N PHE A 496 -5.99 -11.77 -43.76
CA PHE A 496 -6.67 -11.24 -42.57
C PHE A 496 -6.73 -9.71 -42.60
N TYR A 497 -7.86 -9.16 -42.17
CA TYR A 497 -8.07 -7.72 -42.05
C TYR A 497 -8.93 -7.37 -40.82
N VAL A 498 -8.83 -6.13 -40.35
CA VAL A 498 -9.61 -5.63 -39.20
C VAL A 498 -10.85 -4.89 -39.70
N ARG A 499 -12.03 -5.27 -39.19
CA ARG A 499 -13.32 -4.61 -39.44
C ARG A 499 -13.82 -3.90 -38.17
N PRO A 500 -13.75 -2.56 -38.09
CA PRO A 500 -14.30 -1.81 -36.97
C PRO A 500 -15.83 -1.98 -36.82
N THR A 501 -16.34 -1.66 -35.62
CA THR A 501 -17.75 -1.76 -35.23
C THR A 501 -18.43 -0.39 -35.13
N SER A 502 -17.66 0.64 -34.79
CA SER A 502 -18.06 2.05 -34.74
C SER A 502 -16.96 2.97 -35.30
N ASP A 503 -17.28 4.26 -35.40
CA ASP A 503 -16.35 5.37 -35.60
C ASP A 503 -15.38 5.53 -34.42
N GLU A 504 -15.87 5.40 -33.19
CA GLU A 504 -15.06 5.45 -31.96
C GLU A 504 -13.96 4.38 -31.86
N ASP A 505 -14.02 3.33 -32.68
CA ASP A 505 -12.98 2.30 -32.77
C ASP A 505 -11.74 2.76 -33.56
N ILE A 506 -11.83 3.83 -34.39
CA ILE A 506 -10.71 4.37 -35.18
C ILE A 506 -10.21 5.67 -34.53
N ARG A 507 -9.19 5.57 -33.67
CA ARG A 507 -8.75 6.67 -32.80
C ARG A 507 -7.50 7.37 -33.36
N PRO A 508 -7.59 8.65 -33.79
CA PRO A 508 -6.43 9.43 -34.21
C PRO A 508 -5.50 9.72 -33.03
N HIS A 509 -4.21 9.53 -33.26
CA HIS A 509 -3.16 9.67 -32.27
C HIS A 509 -1.95 10.40 -32.89
N THR A 510 -1.12 11.04 -32.07
CA THR A 510 0.11 11.69 -32.58
C THR A 510 1.12 10.62 -32.99
N LYS A 511 2.09 10.94 -33.87
CA LYS A 511 3.21 10.03 -34.15
C LYS A 511 3.89 9.57 -32.86
N ASN A 512 4.06 10.48 -31.90
CA ASN A 512 4.58 10.12 -30.59
C ASN A 512 3.61 9.19 -29.85
N ARG A 513 2.30 9.45 -29.75
CA ARG A 513 1.35 8.57 -29.06
C ARG A 513 1.16 7.20 -29.74
N VAL A 514 1.35 7.04 -31.06
CA VAL A 514 1.40 5.71 -31.70
C VAL A 514 2.75 5.06 -31.51
N LEU A 515 3.88 5.71 -31.82
CA LEU A 515 5.22 5.14 -31.53
C LEU A 515 5.29 4.70 -30.06
N PHE A 516 4.67 5.50 -29.19
CA PHE A 516 4.49 5.26 -27.78
C PHE A 516 3.47 4.16 -27.49
N LEU A 517 2.26 4.05 -28.04
CA LEU A 517 1.35 2.90 -27.80
C LEU A 517 1.91 1.57 -28.32
N THR A 518 2.50 1.60 -29.52
CA THR A 518 3.41 0.59 -30.10
C THR A 518 4.68 0.37 -29.26
N THR A 519 4.87 1.17 -28.21
CA THR A 519 5.86 1.05 -27.14
C THR A 519 5.20 1.13 -25.74
N ILE A 520 3.87 0.94 -25.55
CA ILE A 520 3.15 0.72 -24.24
C ILE A 520 2.82 -0.76 -24.13
N ALA A 521 2.40 -1.32 -25.25
CA ALA A 521 2.76 -2.69 -25.65
C ALA A 521 4.31 -2.91 -25.64
N ARG A 522 5.11 -1.92 -25.20
CA ARG A 522 6.48 -1.99 -24.69
C ARG A 522 6.82 -0.96 -23.53
N LYS A 523 5.85 -0.41 -22.73
CA LYS A 523 5.90 0.58 -21.57
C LYS A 523 5.86 2.20 -21.75
N ASP A 524 5.03 3.03 -20.95
CA ASP A 524 5.32 4.41 -20.29
C ASP A 524 4.76 5.97 -20.57
N LEU A 525 3.76 6.68 -19.87
CA LEU A 525 3.43 8.23 -19.85
C LEU A 525 2.56 8.91 -18.62
N LEU A 526 2.52 10.28 -18.32
CA LEU A 526 2.06 11.04 -17.03
C LEU A 526 1.44 12.55 -17.09
N VAL A 527 1.28 13.58 -16.14
CA VAL A 527 1.51 14.01 -14.64
C VAL A 527 0.53 15.29 -14.09
N PRO A 528 0.46 15.99 -12.81
CA PRO A 528 -0.01 14.85 -11.25
C PRO A 528 -1.55 15.30 -10.77
N THR A 529 -2.25 16.41 -10.22
CA THR A 529 -2.26 17.85 -9.54
C THR A 529 -3.48 18.21 -8.53
N GLU A 530 -3.64 18.76 -7.25
CA GLU A 530 -3.02 19.33 -5.93
C GLU A 530 -3.92 18.99 -4.59
N GLU A 531 -4.14 19.52 -3.30
CA GLU A 531 -3.88 20.67 -2.30
C GLU A 531 -4.35 20.42 -0.75
N GLU A 532 -4.10 21.32 0.29
CA GLU A 532 -4.78 21.69 1.65
C GLU A 532 -4.58 21.10 3.16
N GLN A 533 -5.32 21.59 4.24
CA GLN A 533 -5.05 21.61 5.76
C GLN A 533 -6.23 21.18 6.77
N LYS A 534 -6.47 21.47 8.11
CA LYS A 534 -6.04 22.35 9.31
C LYS A 534 -6.41 21.70 10.74
N ASN A 535 -6.66 22.21 12.00
CA ASN A 535 -7.03 23.47 12.81
C ASN A 535 -6.70 23.40 14.39
N ILE A 536 -7.08 24.37 15.31
CA ILE A 536 -6.52 24.77 16.71
C ILE A 536 -7.47 24.87 17.98
N GLU A 537 -6.96 24.91 19.27
CA GLU A 537 -7.46 25.73 20.48
C GLU A 537 -6.55 25.73 21.79
N GLU A 538 -6.56 26.74 22.74
CA GLU A 538 -5.68 26.81 23.98
C GLU A 538 -6.14 27.70 25.21
N GLU A 539 -5.69 27.46 26.48
CA GLU A 539 -5.80 28.32 27.74
C GLU A 539 -4.78 27.93 28.89
N LYS A 540 -4.50 28.74 29.97
CA LYS A 540 -3.50 28.43 31.07
C LYS A 540 -3.72 28.96 32.55
N SER A 541 -2.67 29.37 33.32
CA SER A 541 -2.53 29.38 34.83
C SER A 541 -2.31 30.75 35.56
N GLU A 542 -1.93 30.76 36.87
CA GLU A 542 -1.93 31.98 37.74
C GLU A 542 -0.74 32.23 38.75
N GLU A 543 -0.16 31.26 39.49
CA GLU A 543 0.75 31.55 40.65
C GLU A 543 2.26 31.31 40.39
N LEU A 544 3.04 30.74 41.32
CA LEU A 544 4.47 31.07 41.56
C LEU A 544 5.46 30.43 40.58
N GLU A 545 5.43 30.91 39.35
CA GLU A 545 5.76 30.11 38.17
C GLU A 545 6.79 30.80 37.24
N LEU A 546 7.76 30.00 36.79
CA LEU A 546 8.67 30.23 35.66
C LEU A 546 8.62 28.97 34.80
N PRO A 547 8.64 29.03 33.45
CA PRO A 547 8.63 27.82 32.62
C PRO A 547 9.86 26.93 32.82
N ASP A 548 9.71 25.63 32.53
CA ASP A 548 10.70 24.54 32.75
C ASP A 548 11.93 24.60 31.83
N ASN A 549 12.68 25.69 31.94
CA ASN A 549 14.02 25.96 31.37
C ASN A 549 14.58 27.33 31.80
N ILE A 550 13.80 28.16 32.49
CA ILE A 550 14.12 29.56 32.80
C ILE A 550 14.49 29.72 34.28
N GLU A 551 15.77 30.02 34.55
CA GLU A 551 16.28 30.36 35.87
C GLU A 551 16.11 31.87 36.16
N PRO A 552 15.70 32.28 37.37
CA PRO A 552 15.69 33.69 37.75
C PRO A 552 17.12 34.20 37.99
N ILE A 553 17.52 35.30 37.33
CA ILE A 553 18.65 36.11 37.79
C ILE A 553 18.19 36.91 39.01
N THR A 554 17.03 37.55 38.93
CA THR A 554 16.45 38.36 40.01
C THR A 554 15.19 37.71 40.57
N LYS A 555 14.86 37.99 41.83
CA LYS A 555 13.57 37.66 42.46
C LYS A 555 12.92 38.90 43.06
N PHE A 556 12.58 39.84 42.20
CA PHE A 556 11.81 41.03 42.55
C PHE A 556 10.38 40.61 42.87
N THR A 557 9.95 40.90 44.09
CA THR A 557 8.60 40.57 44.62
C THR A 557 7.58 41.59 44.12
N SER A 558 6.28 41.35 44.30
CA SER A 558 5.22 42.32 43.96
C SER A 558 5.35 43.71 44.62
N SER A 559 6.22 43.87 45.62
CA SER A 559 6.62 45.17 46.21
C SER A 559 7.90 45.79 45.63
N ASP A 560 8.76 45.01 44.97
CA ASP A 560 9.93 45.47 44.20
C ASP A 560 9.58 45.67 42.71
N ASN A 561 8.51 45.00 42.26
CA ASN A 561 7.95 44.85 40.91
C ASN A 561 7.58 46.16 40.19
N ASP A 562 7.70 47.28 40.90
CA ASP A 562 7.78 48.58 40.27
C ASP A 562 8.96 48.66 39.27
N TYR A 563 10.06 47.91 39.41
CA TYR A 563 11.20 47.99 38.49
C TYR A 563 11.07 47.12 37.22
N PHE A 564 10.60 47.72 36.13
CA PHE A 564 10.80 47.19 34.78
C PHE A 564 12.25 47.48 34.31
N SER A 565 12.84 46.60 33.49
CA SER A 565 14.12 46.86 32.81
C SER A 565 14.04 46.85 31.27
N SER A 566 14.32 48.01 30.65
CA SER A 566 14.31 48.18 29.18
C SER A 566 15.57 47.71 28.47
N ASN A 567 16.72 47.73 29.15
CA ASN A 567 18.00 47.52 28.51
C ASN A 567 19.00 46.96 29.53
N ILE A 568 19.61 45.84 29.17
CA ILE A 568 20.50 45.06 30.02
C ILE A 568 21.73 44.64 29.19
N SER A 569 22.91 44.66 29.79
CA SER A 569 24.14 44.10 29.21
C SER A 569 25.06 43.61 30.34
N GLY A 570 25.80 42.53 30.13
CA GLY A 570 26.63 41.90 31.16
C GLY A 570 27.49 40.78 30.61
N THR A 571 28.07 39.98 31.50
CA THR A 571 28.84 38.77 31.12
C THR A 571 28.60 37.64 32.11
N ALA A 572 28.85 36.40 31.69
CA ALA A 572 28.69 35.21 32.53
C ALA A 572 29.66 35.14 33.73
N TYR A 573 30.75 35.93 33.75
CA TYR A 573 31.71 35.89 34.85
C TYR A 573 31.09 36.46 36.14
N ASP A 574 31.01 35.63 37.17
CA ASP A 574 30.43 35.94 38.49
C ASP A 574 28.96 36.43 38.51
N GLU A 575 28.17 36.16 37.45
CA GLU A 575 26.77 36.59 37.30
C GLU A 575 26.58 38.11 37.49
N MET A 576 27.39 38.89 36.77
CA MET A 576 27.43 40.36 36.83
C MET A 576 26.79 41.01 35.60
N ILE A 577 25.73 41.78 35.81
CA ILE A 577 24.99 42.50 34.76
C ILE A 577 24.79 43.98 35.11
N TYR A 578 24.66 44.81 34.08
CA TYR A 578 24.27 46.21 34.17
C TYR A 578 22.87 46.38 33.55
N ALA A 579 21.90 46.81 34.35
CA ALA A 579 20.50 46.93 33.95
C ALA A 579 19.99 48.37 34.15
N SER A 580 19.23 48.86 33.17
CA SER A 580 18.47 50.13 33.29
C SER A 580 17.16 49.83 34.02
N LEU A 581 16.92 50.41 35.20
CA LEU A 581 15.73 50.11 36.02
C LEU A 581 14.84 51.35 36.19
N TYR A 582 13.51 51.21 36.03
CA TYR A 582 12.54 52.31 36.20
C TYR A 582 11.15 51.86 36.66
N LYS A 583 10.36 52.82 37.16
CA LYS A 583 9.11 52.59 37.91
C LYS A 583 7.84 52.41 37.02
N GLU A 584 7.34 51.19 36.87
CA GLU A 584 6.18 50.85 36.01
C GLU A 584 4.81 51.11 36.68
N LYS A 585 4.43 52.40 36.76
CA LYS A 585 3.03 52.79 36.46
C LYS A 585 2.89 54.23 35.97
N GLY A 586 3.56 54.54 34.86
CA GLY A 586 3.22 55.69 34.00
C GLY A 586 3.87 57.04 34.33
N THR A 587 4.91 57.10 35.17
CA THR A 587 5.61 58.36 35.48
C THR A 587 7.13 58.22 35.52
N ARG A 588 7.81 58.63 34.43
CA ARG A 588 9.17 59.21 34.55
C ARG A 588 9.06 60.46 35.43
N SER A 589 9.87 60.57 36.48
CA SER A 589 9.80 61.66 37.47
C SER A 589 11.20 62.14 37.87
N LYS A 590 11.34 63.40 38.31
CA LYS A 590 12.64 63.95 38.75
C LYS A 590 13.22 63.22 39.97
N ASP A 591 12.38 62.61 40.80
CA ASP A 591 12.79 61.94 42.04
C ASP A 591 13.30 60.50 41.80
N TYR A 592 12.88 59.87 40.71
CA TYR A 592 13.30 58.52 40.30
C TYR A 592 13.70 58.49 38.81
N PRO A 593 14.80 59.18 38.43
CA PRO A 593 15.30 59.15 37.06
C PRO A 593 15.82 57.74 36.71
N PRO A 594 15.54 57.23 35.49
CA PRO A 594 16.09 55.96 35.02
C PRO A 594 17.62 55.96 35.11
N ALA A 595 18.18 54.86 35.59
CA ALA A 595 19.60 54.73 35.81
C ALA A 595 20.08 53.29 35.67
N ILE A 596 21.37 53.15 35.40
CA ILE A 596 22.03 51.86 35.28
C ILE A 596 22.54 51.42 36.65
N TYR A 597 22.12 50.21 37.04
CA TYR A 597 22.51 49.52 38.24
C TYR A 597 23.37 48.31 37.89
N GLU A 598 24.46 48.16 38.65
CA GLU A 598 25.25 46.94 38.76
C GLU A 598 24.46 45.92 39.59
N ILE A 599 24.19 44.75 39.02
CA ILE A 599 23.55 43.62 39.71
C ILE A 599 24.56 42.47 39.70
N ILE A 600 24.84 41.92 40.88
CA ILE A 600 25.76 40.80 41.08
C ILE A 600 24.98 39.69 41.79
N LYS A 601 24.91 38.50 41.20
CA LYS A 601 24.24 37.31 41.79
C LYS A 601 22.83 37.65 42.27
N GLY A 602 22.06 38.25 41.37
CA GLY A 602 20.66 38.66 41.57
C GLY A 602 20.40 39.86 42.48
N ASN A 603 21.43 40.44 43.10
CA ASN A 603 21.30 41.53 44.05
C ASN A 603 21.84 42.84 43.46
N ILE A 604 21.11 43.94 43.63
CA ILE A 604 21.58 45.28 43.23
C ILE A 604 22.78 45.66 44.11
N SER A 605 23.96 45.71 43.49
CA SER A 605 25.25 46.00 44.13
C SER A 605 25.48 47.51 44.26
N SER A 606 25.43 48.23 43.13
CA SER A 606 25.71 49.66 43.09
C SER A 606 24.98 50.38 41.95
N LYS A 607 24.78 51.69 42.08
CA LYS A 607 24.35 52.57 40.98
C LYS A 607 25.59 53.22 40.38
N ILE A 608 25.68 53.26 39.05
CA ILE A 608 26.77 53.94 38.35
C ILE A 608 26.73 55.44 38.67
N PRO A 609 27.89 56.09 38.96
CA PRO A 609 27.94 57.48 39.45
C PRO A 609 27.73 58.54 38.35
N PHE A 610 26.77 58.32 37.46
CA PHE A 610 26.33 59.32 36.47
C PHE A 610 25.34 60.32 37.12
N PRO A 611 25.50 61.64 36.91
CA PRO A 611 24.71 62.67 37.59
C PRO A 611 23.33 62.96 36.98
N GLY A 612 22.86 62.14 36.03
CA GLY A 612 21.60 62.36 35.30
C GLY A 612 20.82 61.07 35.03
N GLU A 613 20.02 61.08 33.97
CA GLU A 613 19.35 59.87 33.44
C GLU A 613 20.34 59.02 32.64
N ALA A 614 20.30 57.70 32.79
CA ALA A 614 21.14 56.76 32.06
C ALA A 614 20.37 55.48 31.69
N GLU A 615 20.39 55.12 30.41
CA GLU A 615 19.71 53.98 29.81
C GLU A 615 20.62 53.33 28.74
N PHE A 616 20.20 52.22 28.12
CA PHE A 616 20.93 51.54 27.04
C PHE A 616 22.40 51.14 27.38
N PRO A 617 22.66 50.42 28.49
CA PRO A 617 23.97 49.84 28.79
C PRO A 617 24.43 48.89 27.69
N TYR A 618 25.68 49.03 27.27
CA TYR A 618 26.42 48.10 26.43
C TYR A 618 27.81 47.90 27.05
N LEU A 619 28.00 46.79 27.75
CA LEU A 619 29.27 46.43 28.34
C LEU A 619 30.15 45.73 27.30
N ARG A 620 31.40 46.15 27.19
CA ARG A 620 32.42 45.43 26.45
C ARG A 620 33.78 45.64 27.07
N ASP A 621 34.47 44.54 27.38
CA ASP A 621 35.71 44.56 28.14
C ASP A 621 35.47 45.38 29.44
N ASP A 622 36.44 46.15 29.92
CA ASP A 622 36.27 47.03 31.10
C ASP A 622 35.58 48.38 30.78
N ILE A 623 34.81 48.47 29.70
CA ILE A 623 34.14 49.71 29.26
C ILE A 623 32.64 49.47 29.09
N LEU A 624 31.86 50.10 29.95
CA LEU A 624 30.42 50.24 29.76
C LEU A 624 30.14 51.50 28.94
N LEU A 625 29.51 51.34 27.77
CA LEU A 625 28.82 52.44 27.10
C LEU A 625 27.38 52.55 27.60
N PHE A 626 26.84 53.77 27.58
CA PHE A 626 25.43 54.02 27.82
C PHE A 626 24.99 55.31 27.14
N ALA A 627 23.71 55.42 26.84
CA ALA A 627 23.12 56.71 26.54
C ALA A 627 22.75 57.39 27.85
N GLY A 628 23.05 58.69 27.98
CA GLY A 628 22.73 59.44 29.16
C GLY A 628 22.43 60.90 28.85
N ARG A 629 21.72 61.55 29.77
CA ARG A 629 21.56 63.01 29.75
C ARG A 629 21.68 63.58 31.14
N ILE A 630 22.57 64.55 31.28
CA ILE A 630 22.67 65.36 32.49
C ILE A 630 21.46 66.30 32.47
N LEU A 631 20.58 66.18 33.46
CA LEU A 631 19.39 67.02 33.59
C LEU A 631 19.79 68.36 34.23
N PRO A 632 19.61 69.51 33.56
CA PRO A 632 19.51 70.80 34.22
C PRO A 632 18.11 70.95 34.84
N ASP A 633 17.72 72.17 35.24
CA ASP A 633 16.37 72.40 35.76
C ASP A 633 15.26 72.17 34.71
N ASP A 634 15.56 72.30 33.41
CA ASP A 634 14.70 71.97 32.27
C ASP A 634 14.91 70.54 31.77
N GLN A 635 13.82 69.76 31.62
CA GLN A 635 13.88 68.33 31.27
C GLN A 635 14.16 68.05 29.78
N ASN A 636 14.74 69.00 29.06
CA ASN A 636 14.79 69.03 27.59
C ASN A 636 16.22 69.02 27.02
N SER A 637 17.18 68.48 27.79
CA SER A 637 18.48 68.09 27.26
C SER A 637 18.38 66.84 26.37
N ASP A 638 19.13 66.87 25.26
CA ASP A 638 19.34 65.75 24.34
C ASP A 638 20.06 64.60 25.06
N TRP A 639 19.89 63.36 24.56
CA TRP A 639 20.68 62.21 25.00
C TRP A 639 22.02 62.16 24.26
N GLU A 640 23.12 62.11 25.00
CA GLU A 640 24.47 61.89 24.49
C GLU A 640 24.97 60.49 24.89
N ILE A 641 26.02 60.01 24.23
CA ILE A 641 26.63 58.71 24.55
C ILE A 641 27.84 58.92 25.44
N TYR A 642 27.90 58.16 26.53
CA TYR A 642 28.96 58.18 27.52
C TYR A 642 29.66 56.82 27.60
N SER A 643 30.92 56.83 28.00
CA SER A 643 31.67 55.64 28.42
C SER A 643 32.05 55.76 29.90
N TYR A 644 31.83 54.68 30.65
CA TYR A 644 32.30 54.47 32.01
C TYR A 644 33.28 53.30 32.02
N ASN A 645 34.52 53.53 32.42
CA ASN A 645 35.46 52.43 32.63
C ASN A 645 35.24 51.83 34.03
N THR A 646 35.00 50.53 34.10
CA THR A 646 34.56 49.84 35.32
C THR A 646 35.65 49.79 36.41
N GLU A 647 36.92 49.58 36.02
CA GLU A 647 38.06 49.57 36.93
C GLU A 647 38.37 50.96 37.53
N THR A 648 38.64 51.95 36.67
CA THR A 648 39.09 53.29 37.08
C THR A 648 37.96 54.20 37.53
N ARG A 649 36.72 53.84 37.19
CA ARG A 649 35.47 54.60 37.43
C ARG A 649 35.42 55.97 36.74
N GLU A 650 36.24 56.17 35.70
CA GLU A 650 36.26 57.38 34.89
C GLU A 650 35.08 57.39 33.90
N ILE A 651 34.34 58.52 33.84
CA ILE A 651 33.27 58.77 32.85
C ILE A 651 33.78 59.76 31.79
N LYS A 652 33.54 59.47 30.51
CA LYS A 652 33.81 60.39 29.38
C LYS A 652 32.59 60.47 28.46
N THR A 653 32.30 61.67 27.93
CA THR A 653 31.33 61.84 26.83
C THR A 653 31.99 61.46 25.49
N LEU A 654 31.27 60.78 24.61
CA LEU A 654 31.73 60.35 23.28
C LEU A 654 31.04 61.09 22.12
N THR A 655 29.90 61.72 22.35
CA THR A 655 29.11 62.47 21.37
C THR A 655 28.62 63.79 21.98
N SER A 656 28.30 64.79 21.16
CA SER A 656 27.92 66.12 21.66
C SER A 656 27.17 66.92 20.59
N ASP A 657 26.14 66.31 19.99
CA ASP A 657 25.31 66.93 18.96
C ASP A 657 23.89 67.11 19.51
N HIS A 658 23.16 68.11 19.01
CA HIS A 658 21.80 68.41 19.47
C HIS A 658 20.72 67.48 18.85
N TYR A 659 20.86 66.17 19.12
CA TYR A 659 19.96 65.09 18.72
C TYR A 659 19.98 63.98 19.78
N ASP A 660 18.86 63.28 20.01
CA ASP A 660 18.87 62.11 20.91
C ASP A 660 19.72 60.98 20.31
N GLN A 661 20.78 60.56 21.01
CA GLN A 661 21.70 59.50 20.62
C GLN A 661 21.58 58.32 21.60
N LEU A 662 21.01 57.20 21.13
CA LEU A 662 20.63 56.02 21.91
C LEU A 662 21.25 54.73 21.33
N ASP A 663 21.02 53.58 21.98
CA ASP A 663 21.50 52.26 21.53
C ASP A 663 23.01 52.19 21.17
N PRO A 664 23.95 52.60 22.05
CA PRO A 664 25.37 52.69 21.70
C PRO A 664 26.05 51.31 21.66
N ILE A 665 26.78 51.00 20.58
CA ILE A 665 27.61 49.79 20.46
C ILE A 665 29.02 50.09 19.93
N LEU A 666 30.02 49.33 20.40
CA LEU A 666 31.39 49.39 19.84
C LEU A 666 31.57 48.40 18.71
N HIS A 667 32.10 48.85 17.58
CA HIS A 667 32.46 47.96 16.47
C HIS A 667 33.54 46.96 16.92
N PRO A 668 33.39 45.63 16.70
CA PRO A 668 34.28 44.62 17.30
C PRO A 668 35.76 44.80 16.92
N LYS A 669 36.03 45.16 15.65
CA LYS A 669 37.39 45.22 15.06
C LYS A 669 37.87 46.60 14.57
N LYS A 670 37.22 47.70 14.96
CA LYS A 670 37.55 49.08 14.50
C LYS A 670 37.29 50.07 15.63
N VAL A 671 38.04 51.16 15.67
CA VAL A 671 37.91 52.23 16.70
C VAL A 671 36.74 53.14 16.34
N ALA A 672 35.53 52.57 16.35
CA ALA A 672 34.30 53.23 15.91
C ALA A 672 33.10 52.82 16.76
N LEU A 673 32.25 53.81 17.02
CA LEU A 673 30.97 53.72 17.72
C LEU A 673 29.85 53.65 16.69
N LEU A 674 28.80 52.88 16.95
CA LEU A 674 27.52 52.94 16.22
C LEU A 674 26.40 53.26 17.21
N TYR A 675 25.36 53.97 16.76
CA TYR A 675 24.22 54.37 17.57
C TYR A 675 22.97 54.70 16.74
N SER A 676 21.81 54.69 17.41
CA SER A 676 20.58 55.34 16.95
C SER A 676 20.69 56.84 17.18
N GLU A 677 20.37 57.67 16.19
CA GLU A 677 20.26 59.12 16.33
C GLU A 677 18.89 59.61 15.84
N ARG A 678 18.20 60.43 16.63
CA ARG A 678 16.88 60.99 16.27
C ARG A 678 17.01 62.43 15.76
N ARG A 679 16.73 62.65 14.47
CA ARG A 679 16.68 63.99 13.86
C ARG A 679 15.27 64.27 13.36
N GLU A 680 14.66 65.38 13.81
CA GLU A 680 13.34 65.84 13.36
C GLU A 680 12.23 64.75 13.40
N GLY A 681 12.30 63.85 14.38
CA GLY A 681 11.37 62.74 14.56
C GLY A 681 11.67 61.47 13.74
N LYS A 682 12.66 61.50 12.84
CA LYS A 682 13.18 60.31 12.14
C LYS A 682 14.37 59.71 12.87
N TRP A 683 14.52 58.39 12.77
CA TRP A 683 15.67 57.66 13.32
C TRP A 683 16.70 57.33 12.23
N PHE A 684 17.97 57.40 12.58
CA PHE A 684 19.11 57.10 11.73
C PHE A 684 20.09 56.21 12.49
N ILE A 685 20.68 55.22 11.82
CA ILE A 685 21.83 54.51 12.37
C ILE A 685 23.08 55.27 11.94
N VAL A 686 23.77 55.86 12.91
CA VAL A 686 24.98 56.65 12.70
C VAL A 686 26.18 55.84 13.16
N LYS A 687 27.25 55.89 12.37
CA LYS A 687 28.58 55.42 12.75
C LYS A 687 29.51 56.61 12.93
N GLN A 688 30.23 56.63 14.03
CA GLN A 688 31.24 57.63 14.34
C GLN A 688 32.61 56.96 14.52
N ASP A 689 33.62 57.47 13.83
CA ASP A 689 35.01 57.10 14.07
C ASP A 689 35.52 57.83 15.32
N LEU A 690 35.96 57.08 16.34
CA LEU A 690 36.34 57.62 17.64
C LEU A 690 37.75 58.24 17.65
N THR A 691 38.51 58.14 16.56
CA THR A 691 39.85 58.76 16.44
C THR A 691 39.81 60.12 15.75
N SER A 692 38.86 60.30 14.82
CA SER A 692 38.74 61.49 13.97
C SER A 692 37.47 62.30 14.24
N GLY A 693 36.51 61.76 15.00
CA GLY A 693 35.18 62.34 15.19
C GLY A 693 34.27 62.29 13.95
N SER A 694 34.76 61.72 12.84
CA SER A 694 34.02 61.68 11.57
C SER A 694 32.77 60.81 11.69
N LYS A 695 31.62 61.32 11.23
CA LYS A 695 30.32 60.64 11.27
C LYS A 695 29.84 60.22 9.89
N THR A 696 29.10 59.13 9.83
CA THR A 696 28.46 58.64 8.59
C THR A 696 27.13 57.98 8.94
N VAL A 697 26.05 58.41 8.29
CA VAL A 697 24.77 57.69 8.35
C VAL A 697 24.93 56.37 7.58
N LEU A 698 24.62 55.25 8.22
CA LEU A 698 24.61 53.93 7.60
C LEU A 698 23.24 53.59 7.00
N VAL A 699 22.16 53.91 7.74
CA VAL A 699 20.78 53.60 7.36
C VAL A 699 19.83 54.70 7.86
N GLU A 700 18.88 55.12 7.02
CA GLU A 700 17.78 56.02 7.41
C GLU A 700 16.53 55.23 7.85
N ASN A 701 15.63 55.87 8.60
CA ASN A 701 14.41 55.26 9.18
C ASN A 701 14.73 54.01 10.03
N ALA A 702 15.87 53.99 10.70
CA ALA A 702 16.42 52.80 11.32
C ALA A 702 16.99 53.10 12.73
N LYS A 703 16.90 52.12 13.64
CA LYS A 703 17.34 52.24 15.03
C LYS A 703 17.73 50.88 15.64
N SER A 704 18.20 50.93 16.88
CA SER A 704 18.58 49.78 17.71
C SER A 704 19.53 48.82 16.99
N PRO A 705 20.72 49.30 16.57
CA PRO A 705 21.72 48.48 15.90
C PRO A 705 22.37 47.48 16.86
N THR A 706 22.74 46.33 16.33
CA THR A 706 23.65 45.36 16.94
C THR A 706 24.56 44.78 15.84
N LEU A 707 25.77 44.37 16.19
CA LEU A 707 26.78 43.90 15.24
C LEU A 707 27.11 42.43 15.49
N SER A 708 27.26 41.67 14.41
CA SER A 708 27.87 40.34 14.50
C SER A 708 29.29 40.46 15.07
N PRO A 709 29.79 39.51 15.87
CA PRO A 709 31.13 39.55 16.48
C PRO A 709 32.25 39.68 15.45
N THR A 710 31.99 39.28 14.20
CA THR A 710 32.94 39.45 13.09
C THR A 710 33.08 40.90 12.63
N GLY A 711 32.08 41.76 12.89
CA GLY A 711 31.98 43.15 12.43
C GLY A 711 31.61 43.30 10.95
N ASN A 712 31.14 42.22 10.32
CA ASN A 712 30.76 42.20 8.90
C ASN A 712 29.27 42.45 8.66
N ASP A 713 28.43 42.21 9.67
CA ASP A 713 26.96 42.20 9.54
C ASP A 713 26.35 42.96 10.72
N MET A 714 25.31 43.74 10.45
CA MET A 714 24.61 44.57 11.43
C MET A 714 23.13 44.22 11.39
N ALA A 715 22.56 43.73 12.50
CA ALA A 715 21.12 43.59 12.64
C ALA A 715 20.55 44.86 13.27
N PHE A 716 19.37 45.30 12.84
CA PHE A 716 18.76 46.55 13.30
C PHE A 716 17.25 46.60 13.01
N GLN A 717 16.51 47.46 13.72
CA GLN A 717 15.11 47.76 13.39
C GLN A 717 15.03 48.80 12.26
N HIS A 718 14.15 48.56 11.29
CA HIS A 718 13.88 49.45 10.15
C HIS A 718 12.37 49.73 10.02
N TRP A 719 11.97 51.00 10.00
CA TRP A 719 10.59 51.41 9.77
C TRP A 719 10.23 51.30 8.29
N ASN A 720 9.35 50.38 7.93
CA ASN A 720 8.94 50.14 6.55
C ASN A 720 7.88 51.12 6.02
N GLY A 721 7.24 51.90 6.91
CA GLY A 721 6.10 52.76 6.62
C GLY A 721 4.88 52.47 7.50
N ASN A 722 4.76 51.24 8.00
CA ASN A 722 3.64 50.69 8.76
C ASN A 722 4.07 50.03 10.08
N ASN A 723 5.15 49.27 10.07
CA ASN A 723 5.73 48.57 11.22
C ASN A 723 7.27 48.67 11.23
N TRP A 724 7.88 48.24 12.34
CA TRP A 724 9.33 48.06 12.45
C TRP A 724 9.65 46.59 12.16
N ASP A 725 10.45 46.33 11.12
CA ASP A 725 11.00 44.99 10.81
C ASP A 725 12.47 44.92 11.25
N ILE A 726 13.00 43.73 11.55
CA ILE A 726 14.44 43.54 11.76
C ILE A 726 15.11 43.17 10.44
N LYS A 727 16.21 43.86 10.14
CA LYS A 727 16.99 43.67 8.92
C LYS A 727 18.47 43.52 9.24
N ILE A 728 19.16 42.70 8.46
CA ILE A 728 20.61 42.51 8.49
C ILE A 728 21.21 43.24 7.29
N LEU A 729 22.07 44.22 7.57
CA LEU A 729 22.95 44.87 6.60
C LEU A 729 24.30 44.15 6.60
N ASN A 730 24.65 43.51 5.50
CA ASN A 730 26.02 43.06 5.29
C ASN A 730 26.90 44.26 4.89
N ALA A 731 27.81 44.66 5.79
CA ALA A 731 28.66 45.83 5.65
C ALA A 731 29.79 45.68 4.62
N LYS A 732 29.92 44.51 3.97
CA LYS A 732 30.91 44.25 2.90
C LYS A 732 30.34 44.49 1.50
N ASN A 733 29.07 44.19 1.26
CA ASN A 733 28.41 44.35 -0.05
C ASN A 733 27.23 45.34 -0.06
N GLY A 734 26.81 45.85 1.10
CA GLY A 734 25.68 46.79 1.21
C GLY A 734 24.30 46.16 1.11
N LYS A 735 24.19 44.82 1.00
CA LYS A 735 22.90 44.12 0.94
C LYS A 735 22.21 44.22 2.30
N VAL A 736 21.01 44.80 2.31
CA VAL A 736 20.05 44.70 3.40
C VAL A 736 19.12 43.51 3.11
N THR A 737 18.90 42.64 4.09
CA THR A 737 17.97 41.50 4.02
C THR A 737 17.10 41.52 5.27
N SER A 738 15.78 41.38 5.16
CA SER A 738 14.93 41.16 6.35
C SER A 738 15.20 39.77 6.95
N ILE A 739 15.05 39.61 8.27
CA ILE A 739 15.18 38.28 8.90
C ILE A 739 13.91 37.43 8.77
N LEU A 740 12.76 38.08 8.56
CA LEU A 740 11.45 37.48 8.32
C LEU A 740 10.73 38.26 7.21
N SER A 741 9.74 37.63 6.57
CA SER A 741 8.82 38.24 5.61
C SER A 741 7.43 38.36 6.25
N SER A 742 7.25 39.30 7.17
CA SER A 742 6.11 39.34 8.08
C SER A 742 5.40 40.70 8.16
N SER A 743 4.19 40.72 8.72
CA SER A 743 3.44 41.91 9.11
C SER A 743 3.53 42.22 10.62
N TYR A 744 4.38 41.48 11.35
CA TYR A 744 4.55 41.56 12.80
C TYR A 744 5.51 42.71 13.17
N LYS A 745 5.56 43.05 14.46
CA LYS A 745 6.44 44.11 15.00
C LYS A 745 7.68 43.47 15.60
N GLU A 746 8.83 43.70 14.96
CA GLU A 746 10.09 43.04 15.29
C GLU A 746 11.04 44.02 16.00
N HIS A 747 11.50 43.69 17.22
CA HIS A 747 12.20 44.60 18.12
C HIS A 747 13.46 44.03 18.80
N SER A 748 14.34 44.91 19.29
CA SER A 748 15.53 44.62 20.11
C SER A 748 16.40 43.41 19.66
N PRO A 749 16.99 43.44 18.45
CA PRO A 749 17.92 42.41 17.98
C PRO A 749 19.22 42.35 18.81
N SER A 750 19.75 41.13 19.04
CA SER A 750 20.86 40.84 19.95
C SER A 750 21.66 39.60 19.49
N TRP A 751 22.84 39.79 18.88
CA TRP A 751 23.70 38.71 18.36
C TRP A 751 24.38 37.91 19.48
N SER A 752 24.50 36.58 19.31
CA SER A 752 25.35 35.75 20.18
C SER A 752 26.84 36.10 20.02
N PRO A 753 27.68 35.94 21.06
CA PRO A 753 29.08 36.39 21.00
C PRO A 753 30.01 35.59 20.05
N HIS A 754 29.59 34.44 19.51
CA HIS A 754 30.23 33.74 18.38
C HIS A 754 29.61 34.10 17.02
N GLY A 755 28.44 34.74 17.01
CA GLY A 755 27.72 35.14 15.80
C GLY A 755 26.94 34.00 15.15
N THR A 756 26.64 32.96 15.93
CA THR A 756 25.90 31.76 15.51
C THR A 756 24.39 31.90 15.66
N LYS A 757 23.91 32.85 16.49
CA LYS A 757 22.48 33.10 16.73
C LYS A 757 22.19 34.60 16.85
N LEU A 758 20.93 34.98 16.67
CA LEU A 758 20.38 36.32 16.82
C LEU A 758 19.08 36.23 17.62
N ALA A 759 19.11 36.65 18.89
CA ALA A 759 17.89 36.82 19.67
C ALA A 759 17.21 38.15 19.31
N PHE A 760 15.88 38.21 19.38
CA PHE A 760 15.08 39.39 19.08
C PHE A 760 13.71 39.29 19.76
N MET A 761 12.81 40.25 19.53
CA MET A 761 11.43 40.22 20.01
C MET A 761 10.45 40.32 18.84
N SER A 762 9.29 39.66 18.92
CA SER A 762 8.25 39.71 17.90
C SER A 762 6.85 39.52 18.51
N ASP A 763 5.80 40.02 17.85
CA ASP A 763 4.39 39.73 18.17
C ASP A 763 3.77 38.64 17.28
N TYR A 764 4.60 37.74 16.73
CA TYR A 764 4.21 36.61 15.86
C TYR A 764 3.11 35.71 16.44
N ARG A 765 3.07 35.49 17.77
CA ARG A 765 2.02 34.70 18.46
C ARG A 765 0.90 35.56 19.08
N GLY A 766 0.84 36.85 18.76
CA GLY A 766 -0.19 37.80 19.22
C GLY A 766 0.20 38.67 20.42
N GLU A 767 1.20 38.27 21.21
CA GLU A 767 1.82 39.05 22.29
C GLU A 767 3.33 39.24 22.03
N ILE A 768 3.95 40.27 22.61
CA ILE A 768 5.38 40.54 22.41
C ILE A 768 6.21 39.56 23.25
N GLU A 769 6.92 38.68 22.56
CA GLU A 769 7.79 37.66 23.15
C GLU A 769 9.23 37.75 22.61
N VAL A 770 10.15 37.06 23.28
CA VAL A 770 11.53 36.90 22.81
C VAL A 770 11.64 35.64 21.93
N PHE A 771 12.27 35.81 20.77
CA PHE A 771 12.58 34.76 19.82
C PHE A 771 14.09 34.63 19.64
N LEU A 772 14.53 33.42 19.33
CA LEU A 772 15.90 33.08 18.99
C LEU A 772 15.95 32.63 17.54
N MET A 773 16.69 33.36 16.70
CA MET A 773 17.08 32.90 15.38
C MET A 773 18.42 32.16 15.49
N ASP A 774 18.48 30.87 15.16
CA ASP A 774 19.76 30.21 14.88
C ASP A 774 20.20 30.61 13.47
N LEU A 775 21.44 31.07 13.28
CA LEU A 775 21.93 31.56 11.99
C LEU A 775 22.68 30.49 11.19
N PHE A 776 22.79 29.27 11.73
CA PHE A 776 23.24 28.10 10.97
C PHE A 776 22.14 27.58 10.04
N ASP A 777 20.92 27.47 10.56
CA ASP A 777 19.75 26.95 9.84
C ASP A 777 18.62 27.99 9.66
N TYR A 778 18.78 29.24 10.12
CA TYR A 778 17.75 30.29 10.08
C TYR A 778 16.46 29.94 10.86
N SER A 779 16.50 28.91 11.71
CA SER A 779 15.36 28.53 12.56
C SER A 779 15.02 29.64 13.56
N VAL A 780 13.75 30.03 13.61
CA VAL A 780 13.23 31.03 14.55
C VAL A 780 12.36 30.34 15.58
N THR A 781 12.79 30.35 16.83
CA THR A 781 12.15 29.61 17.93
C THR A 781 11.81 30.57 19.08
N PRO A 782 10.58 30.60 19.64
CA PRO A 782 10.31 31.35 20.86
C PRO A 782 11.15 30.78 22.01
N VAL A 783 11.63 31.64 22.92
CA VAL A 783 12.47 31.20 24.05
C VAL A 783 11.68 30.53 25.18
N SER A 784 10.38 30.83 25.23
CA SER A 784 9.38 30.22 26.11
C SER A 784 8.42 29.36 25.29
N SER A 785 8.04 28.20 25.81
CA SER A 785 6.94 27.40 25.26
C SER A 785 5.61 28.17 25.38
N GLU A 786 5.33 28.64 26.59
CA GLU A 786 4.16 29.46 26.92
C GLU A 786 4.27 30.88 26.34
N ILE A 787 3.15 31.46 25.93
CA ILE A 787 3.08 32.84 25.44
C ILE A 787 3.12 33.81 26.64
N ILE A 788 4.33 34.20 27.05
CA ILE A 788 4.56 35.09 28.20
C ILE A 788 5.20 36.40 27.71
N PRO A 789 4.58 37.58 27.97
CA PRO A 789 5.17 38.88 27.64
C PRO A 789 6.61 39.00 28.16
N SER A 790 7.53 39.08 27.21
CA SER A 790 8.98 38.95 27.44
C SER A 790 9.73 39.97 26.59
N SER A 791 10.85 40.49 27.11
CA SER A 791 11.58 41.55 26.43
C SER A 791 13.08 41.60 26.70
N ASN A 792 13.78 42.33 25.85
CA ASN A 792 15.16 42.81 26.01
C ASN A 792 16.20 41.67 26.14
N PRO A 793 16.36 40.84 25.09
CA PRO A 793 17.33 39.74 25.08
C PRO A 793 18.78 40.23 25.09
N PHE A 794 19.60 39.65 25.96
CA PHE A 794 21.03 39.91 26.07
C PHE A 794 21.80 38.62 26.37
N TRP A 795 22.99 38.47 25.80
CA TRP A 795 23.80 37.27 25.98
C TRP A 795 24.75 37.44 27.17
N LEU A 796 24.85 36.41 28.02
CA LEU A 796 25.84 36.32 29.11
C LEU A 796 27.11 35.60 28.62
N ASP A 797 26.92 34.54 27.84
CA ASP A 797 27.91 33.76 27.10
C ASP A 797 27.24 33.19 25.84
N GLU A 798 27.80 32.15 25.18
CA GLU A 798 27.21 31.54 23.98
C GLU A 798 25.99 30.65 24.24
N GLU A 799 25.88 30.14 25.46
CA GLU A 799 24.94 29.09 25.87
C GLU A 799 23.92 29.64 26.87
N THR A 800 24.04 30.91 27.29
CA THR A 800 23.19 31.53 28.30
C THR A 800 22.63 32.87 27.80
N LEU A 801 21.32 32.88 27.51
CA LEU A 801 20.57 34.08 27.13
C LEU A 801 19.79 34.61 28.33
N GLY A 802 20.01 35.87 28.67
CA GLY A 802 19.20 36.63 29.62
C GLY A 802 18.11 37.45 28.93
N PHE A 803 16.99 37.65 29.62
CA PHE A 803 15.89 38.54 29.19
C PHE A 803 15.03 38.97 30.38
N SER A 804 14.16 39.95 30.19
CA SER A 804 13.12 40.34 31.15
C SER A 804 11.82 39.59 30.84
N MET A 805 11.20 38.95 31.83
CA MET A 805 9.95 38.19 31.67
C MET A 805 8.91 38.61 32.71
N LYS A 806 7.64 38.67 32.31
CA LYS A 806 6.51 38.99 33.19
C LYS A 806 5.99 37.74 33.89
N THR A 807 6.36 37.55 35.16
CA THR A 807 5.90 36.42 35.98
C THR A 807 4.61 36.78 36.75
N ASN A 808 4.08 35.85 37.54
CA ASN A 808 3.01 36.15 38.51
C ASN A 808 3.42 37.17 39.59
N LEU A 809 4.69 37.18 39.98
CA LEU A 809 5.30 38.21 40.84
C LEU A 809 5.69 39.46 40.05
N GLY A 810 5.56 39.41 38.72
CA GLY A 810 5.77 40.47 37.74
C GLY A 810 7.16 40.48 37.12
N TRP A 811 7.63 41.65 36.68
CA TRP A 811 8.80 41.75 35.81
C TRP A 811 10.09 41.36 36.53
N ASN A 812 10.69 40.26 36.07
CA ASN A 812 11.94 39.72 36.59
C ASN A 812 12.95 39.53 35.47
N ILE A 813 14.22 39.78 35.77
CA ILE A 813 15.32 39.41 34.88
C ILE A 813 15.60 37.92 35.08
N VAL A 814 15.50 37.18 34.00
CA VAL A 814 15.69 35.73 33.95
C VAL A 814 16.80 35.38 32.97
N LYS A 815 17.30 34.16 33.06
CA LYS A 815 18.23 33.54 32.12
C LYS A 815 17.73 32.15 31.76
N MET A 816 17.95 31.72 30.54
CA MET A 816 17.86 30.31 30.17
C MET A 816 19.23 29.83 29.71
N LYS A 817 19.51 28.55 29.93
CA LYS A 817 20.56 27.90 29.15
C LYS A 817 19.98 27.48 27.81
N ILE A 818 20.45 28.12 26.75
CA ILE A 818 20.35 27.63 25.38
C ILE A 818 21.36 26.49 25.28
N THR A 819 20.90 25.28 25.62
CA THR A 819 21.68 24.06 25.48
C THR A 819 22.26 23.98 24.07
N PRO A 820 23.58 23.77 23.89
CA PRO A 820 24.13 23.34 22.61
C PRO A 820 23.36 22.13 22.09
N LYS A 821 23.19 22.00 20.76
CA LYS A 821 22.60 20.79 20.15
C LYS A 821 23.59 19.61 20.21
N GLU A 822 23.81 19.08 21.41
CA GLU A 822 24.29 17.71 21.64
C GLU A 822 23.22 16.90 22.42
N LYS A 823 23.45 15.58 22.55
CA LYS A 823 22.38 14.58 22.74
C LYS A 823 21.46 14.80 23.95
N ILE A 824 20.17 14.57 23.70
CA ILE A 824 19.09 14.52 24.70
C ILE A 824 19.20 13.28 25.59
N ALA A 825 19.02 13.47 26.90
CA ALA A 825 18.59 12.47 27.89
C ALA A 825 17.93 13.23 29.06
N SER A 826 16.95 12.70 29.80
CA SER A 826 16.12 11.48 29.66
C SER A 826 14.64 11.91 29.74
N GLU A 827 13.64 11.23 29.18
CA GLU A 827 13.44 9.82 28.80
C GLU A 827 13.29 8.83 29.97
N GLU A 828 13.02 9.34 31.18
CA GLU A 828 12.64 8.51 32.34
C GLU A 828 11.11 8.59 32.57
N SER A 829 10.43 7.45 32.45
CA SER A 829 8.96 7.27 32.44
C SER A 829 8.19 8.02 31.35
N PHE A 830 8.21 7.46 30.13
CA PHE A 830 7.05 7.49 29.24
C PHE A 830 6.26 6.17 29.41
N GLU A 831 4.97 6.18 29.10
CA GLU A 831 4.18 4.95 28.94
C GLU A 831 4.14 4.55 27.45
N ASP A 832 4.29 3.25 27.16
CA ASP A 832 4.39 2.68 25.80
C ASP A 832 3.02 2.54 25.09
N GLU A 833 2.17 3.57 25.16
CA GLU A 833 0.89 3.59 24.42
C GLU A 833 1.05 4.22 23.02
N LYS A 834 0.41 3.61 22.02
CA LYS A 834 0.24 4.21 20.69
C LYS A 834 -0.81 5.33 20.73
N ILE A 835 -0.32 6.56 20.68
CA ILE A 835 -1.08 7.82 20.76
C ILE A 835 -1.28 8.50 19.39
N LEU A 836 -0.47 8.15 18.39
CA LEU A 836 -0.48 8.72 17.03
C LEU A 836 -1.15 7.76 16.04
N ILE A 837 -2.14 8.27 15.33
CA ILE A 837 -2.87 7.54 14.28
C ILE A 837 -2.24 7.80 12.90
N SER A 838 -1.86 9.05 12.60
CA SER A 838 -1.26 9.43 11.31
C SER A 838 -0.36 10.68 11.45
N PRO A 839 0.79 10.75 10.74
CA PRO A 839 1.32 9.75 9.82
C PRO A 839 2.05 8.59 10.50
N ARG A 840 2.41 7.57 9.71
CA ARG A 840 3.10 6.34 10.13
C ARG A 840 4.23 6.02 9.16
N PHE A 841 5.14 5.11 9.53
CA PHE A 841 6.34 4.79 8.72
C PHE A 841 6.05 4.33 7.29
N ALA A 842 4.92 3.63 7.09
CA ALA A 842 4.52 3.04 5.83
C ALA A 842 3.31 3.75 5.17
N VAL A 843 2.88 4.88 5.75
CA VAL A 843 2.02 5.88 5.11
C VAL A 843 2.60 7.27 5.44
N PRO A 844 3.82 7.59 4.96
CA PRO A 844 4.52 8.80 5.34
C PRO A 844 3.84 10.03 4.77
N LYS A 845 3.68 11.09 5.59
CA LYS A 845 3.09 12.33 5.10
C LYS A 845 4.09 13.04 4.19
N LEU A 846 3.75 13.09 2.91
CA LEU A 846 4.40 13.95 1.92
C LEU A 846 4.02 15.41 2.19
N CYS A 847 5.01 16.30 2.25
CA CYS A 847 4.85 17.71 2.64
C CYS A 847 5.46 18.66 1.61
N ASN A 848 4.72 18.98 0.54
CA ASN A 848 5.09 20.02 -0.43
C ASN A 848 4.99 21.44 0.18
N ASP A 849 3.89 21.73 0.87
CA ASP A 849 3.51 23.09 1.27
C ASP A 849 4.15 23.53 2.60
N ASN A 850 5.19 22.83 3.04
CA ASN A 850 5.85 23.00 4.35
C ASN A 850 4.89 22.91 5.55
N ILE A 851 3.79 22.15 5.42
CA ILE A 851 2.77 21.94 6.47
C ILE A 851 2.57 20.44 6.72
N LEU A 852 2.71 20.05 7.98
CA LEU A 852 2.48 18.69 8.48
C LEU A 852 1.25 18.66 9.40
N ASN A 853 0.23 17.90 9.02
CA ASN A 853 -0.91 17.61 9.88
C ASN A 853 -0.69 16.27 10.61
N ILE A 854 -1.06 16.22 11.90
CA ILE A 854 -0.74 15.15 12.84
C ILE A 854 -2.01 14.75 13.60
N THR A 855 -2.49 13.53 13.38
CA THR A 855 -3.70 13.01 14.00
C THR A 855 -3.34 12.11 15.17
N VAL A 856 -3.43 12.64 16.38
CA VAL A 856 -3.42 11.84 17.61
C VAL A 856 -4.80 11.27 17.97
N LYS A 857 -4.78 10.19 18.74
CA LYS A 857 -5.90 9.47 19.35
C LYS A 857 -6.77 10.40 20.21
N GLU A 858 -8.06 10.10 20.30
CA GLU A 858 -9.00 10.86 21.13
C GLU A 858 -8.57 10.78 22.61
N GLY A 859 -8.59 11.93 23.31
CA GLY A 859 -8.07 12.06 24.68
C GLY A 859 -6.62 12.53 24.80
N TYR A 860 -5.87 12.64 23.69
CA TYR A 860 -4.47 13.07 23.65
C TYR A 860 -4.28 14.41 22.92
N LYS A 861 -3.30 15.22 23.33
CA LYS A 861 -2.85 16.46 22.65
C LYS A 861 -1.32 16.44 22.45
N PRO A 862 -0.79 16.65 21.22
CA PRO A 862 0.64 16.59 20.95
C PRO A 862 1.36 17.85 21.45
N VAL A 863 2.09 17.72 22.57
CA VAL A 863 2.80 18.83 23.23
C VAL A 863 4.17 19.13 22.59
N LYS A 864 4.75 18.19 21.83
CA LYS A 864 6.05 18.37 21.17
C LYS A 864 6.17 17.46 19.96
N VAL A 865 6.56 18.02 18.82
CA VAL A 865 6.73 17.29 17.56
C VAL A 865 8.09 17.59 16.94
N ARG A 866 8.81 16.55 16.49
CA ARG A 866 10.09 16.69 15.79
C ARG A 866 10.16 15.79 14.58
N LEU A 867 10.80 16.30 13.54
CA LEU A 867 11.39 15.45 12.51
C LEU A 867 12.80 15.02 12.94
N ILE A 868 13.19 13.79 12.63
CA ILE A 868 14.52 13.25 12.87
C ILE A 868 15.03 12.68 11.56
N ASN A 869 16.10 13.24 11.00
CA ASN A 869 16.70 12.65 9.80
C ASN A 869 17.50 11.39 10.16
N LYS A 870 17.87 10.59 9.15
CA LYS A 870 18.69 9.38 9.31
C LYS A 870 20.09 9.58 9.93
N LYS A 871 20.53 10.83 10.17
CA LYS A 871 21.77 11.15 10.90
C LYS A 871 21.53 11.41 12.39
N GLY A 872 20.29 11.26 12.87
CA GLY A 872 19.88 11.55 14.24
C GLY A 872 19.70 13.04 14.55
N ASN A 873 19.76 13.92 13.55
CA ASN A 873 19.50 15.34 13.75
C ASN A 873 18.02 15.53 14.05
N ARG A 874 17.69 16.03 15.26
CA ARG A 874 16.32 16.38 15.66
C ARG A 874 16.00 17.83 15.23
N TYR A 875 14.91 17.99 14.50
CA TYR A 875 14.35 19.24 13.99
C TYR A 875 12.99 19.46 14.68
N GLN A 876 12.94 20.39 15.64
CA GLN A 876 11.70 20.74 16.33
C GLN A 876 10.75 21.45 15.35
N LEU A 877 9.52 20.96 15.23
CA LEU A 877 8.47 21.62 14.46
C LEU A 877 7.64 22.56 15.34
N PHE A 878 7.01 23.55 14.70
CA PHE A 878 6.21 24.58 15.36
C PHE A 878 4.74 24.44 14.96
N GLY A 879 3.88 24.26 15.95
CA GLY A 879 2.43 24.19 15.73
C GLY A 879 1.90 25.55 15.27
N ILE A 880 1.23 25.57 14.12
CA ILE A 880 0.21 26.59 13.82
C ILE A 880 -1.02 26.32 14.69
N THR A 881 -1.27 25.04 15.00
CA THR A 881 -2.44 24.56 15.70
C THR A 881 -2.14 23.29 16.52
N ASP A 882 -3.10 22.84 17.32
CA ASP A 882 -3.12 21.56 18.04
C ASP A 882 -2.77 20.31 17.21
N LYS A 883 -2.95 20.37 15.88
CA LYS A 883 -2.73 19.24 14.96
C LYS A 883 -2.01 19.62 13.66
N THR A 884 -1.63 20.89 13.46
CA THR A 884 -1.01 21.41 12.23
C THR A 884 0.30 22.10 12.56
N TYR A 885 1.40 21.69 11.92
CA TYR A 885 2.76 22.15 12.17
C TYR A 885 3.41 22.69 10.90
N ILE A 886 4.23 23.74 11.02
CA ILE A 886 5.14 24.16 9.95
C ILE A 886 6.39 23.28 9.99
N ILE A 887 6.80 22.78 8.83
CA ILE A 887 8.12 22.26 8.50
C ILE A 887 8.92 23.43 7.94
N PRO A 888 9.90 24.00 8.67
CA PRO A 888 10.59 25.19 8.18
C PRO A 888 11.49 24.90 6.97
N ASP A 889 11.61 25.87 6.06
CA ASP A 889 12.36 25.83 4.79
C ASP A 889 13.85 25.40 4.86
N TYR A 890 14.43 25.30 6.06
CA TYR A 890 15.79 24.81 6.28
C TYR A 890 15.88 23.30 6.51
N ILE A 891 14.74 22.64 6.75
CA ILE A 891 14.63 21.19 6.75
C ILE A 891 14.70 20.75 5.29
N LYS A 892 15.82 20.13 4.92
CA LYS A 892 16.11 19.76 3.54
C LYS A 892 15.24 18.61 3.06
N ASP A 893 15.06 18.56 1.75
CA ASP A 893 14.46 17.46 1.01
C ASP A 893 15.01 16.09 1.47
N GLY A 894 14.13 15.12 1.70
CA GLY A 894 14.43 13.78 2.18
C GLY A 894 13.44 13.24 3.21
N LEU A 895 13.72 12.03 3.69
CA LEU A 895 12.88 11.26 4.61
C LEU A 895 13.27 11.47 6.09
N TYR A 896 12.26 11.60 6.94
CA TYR A 896 12.40 11.88 8.37
C TYR A 896 11.49 11.00 9.21
N SER A 897 12.00 10.51 10.35
CA SER A 897 11.20 9.94 11.43
C SER A 897 10.47 11.04 12.19
N LEU A 898 9.25 10.78 12.64
CA LEU A 898 8.40 11.69 13.41
C LEU A 898 8.41 11.29 14.90
N GLU A 899 9.02 12.12 15.75
CA GLU A 899 9.01 11.96 17.20
C GLU A 899 7.94 12.88 17.81
N VAL A 900 6.83 12.30 18.24
CA VAL A 900 5.71 12.99 18.87
C VAL A 900 5.68 12.66 20.37
N PHE A 901 5.61 13.70 21.20
CA PHE A 901 5.24 13.58 22.60
C PHE A 901 3.83 14.16 22.76
N SER A 902 2.92 13.42 23.39
CA SER A 902 1.56 13.88 23.69
C SER A 902 1.21 13.71 25.15
N GLU A 903 0.43 14.63 25.67
CA GLU A 903 -0.19 14.52 26.99
C GLU A 903 -1.61 13.97 26.82
N GLY A 904 -2.04 13.09 27.72
CA GLY A 904 -3.38 12.51 27.75
C GLY A 904 -3.58 11.70 29.03
N HIS A 905 -4.82 11.50 29.46
CA HIS A 905 -5.19 10.63 30.61
C HIS A 905 -4.48 10.87 31.98
N GLY A 906 -3.63 11.89 32.12
CA GLY A 906 -2.80 12.17 33.29
C GLY A 906 -1.33 11.77 33.17
N GLY A 907 -0.87 11.33 31.99
CA GLY A 907 0.52 10.96 31.69
C GLY A 907 1.10 11.67 30.46
N LEU A 908 2.42 11.56 30.31
CA LEU A 908 3.16 12.00 29.13
C LEU A 908 3.63 10.78 28.34
N TYR A 909 3.30 10.75 27.06
CA TYR A 909 3.53 9.62 26.16
C TYR A 909 4.48 10.05 25.05
N LYS A 910 5.37 9.16 24.61
CA LYS A 910 6.31 9.39 23.50
C LYS A 910 6.11 8.29 22.45
N GLN A 911 5.83 8.69 21.22
CA GLN A 911 5.83 7.79 20.06
C GLN A 911 6.84 8.27 19.03
N LEU A 912 7.67 7.34 18.54
CA LEU A 912 8.56 7.55 17.41
C LEU A 912 8.04 6.73 16.23
N GLU A 913 7.52 7.40 15.21
CA GLU A 913 7.23 6.76 13.93
C GLU A 913 8.39 7.00 12.98
N GLU A 914 9.19 5.97 12.76
CA GLU A 914 10.38 6.06 11.90
C GLU A 914 9.99 6.34 10.45
N ASN A 915 10.83 7.04 9.67
CA ASN A 915 10.56 7.37 8.26
C ASN A 915 9.20 8.07 7.93
N ALA A 916 8.37 8.45 8.90
CA ALA A 916 6.95 8.79 8.71
C ALA A 916 6.62 10.16 8.05
N VAL A 917 7.62 10.96 7.66
CA VAL A 917 7.41 12.24 6.96
C VAL A 917 8.46 12.41 5.87
N TYR A 918 8.01 12.69 4.66
CA TYR A 918 8.87 13.18 3.58
C TYR A 918 8.72 14.68 3.44
N VAL A 919 9.85 15.38 3.51
CA VAL A 919 9.97 16.81 3.25
C VAL A 919 10.62 16.98 1.89
N GLY A 920 10.23 17.99 1.13
CA GLY A 920 10.88 18.36 -0.12
C GLY A 920 9.91 18.56 -1.27
N MET A 921 10.43 19.06 -2.39
CA MET A 921 9.65 19.23 -3.61
C MET A 921 9.42 17.87 -4.28
N LEU A 922 8.16 17.42 -4.25
CA LEU A 922 7.71 16.24 -4.97
C LEU A 922 7.63 16.56 -6.47
N ASP A 923 8.73 16.32 -7.18
CA ASP A 923 8.92 16.74 -8.57
C ASP A 923 8.02 15.99 -9.58
N GLU A 924 7.86 16.59 -10.76
CA GLU A 924 7.28 16.00 -11.98
C GLU A 924 8.05 14.74 -12.44
N ASN A 925 9.32 14.64 -12.01
CA ASN A 925 10.24 13.56 -12.32
C ASN A 925 10.56 12.78 -11.04
N PHE A 926 10.31 11.47 -11.00
CA PHE A 926 10.66 10.61 -9.87
C PHE A 926 10.77 9.13 -10.27
N THR A 927 11.09 8.26 -9.33
CA THR A 927 11.19 6.80 -9.50
C THR A 927 10.44 6.09 -8.40
N ILE A 928 9.50 5.24 -8.77
CA ILE A 928 8.88 4.23 -7.90
C ILE A 928 9.73 2.96 -7.99
N VAL A 929 9.85 2.22 -6.88
CA VAL A 929 10.03 0.76 -6.93
C VAL A 929 8.80 0.10 -6.33
N HIS A 930 8.30 -0.96 -6.96
CA HIS A 930 7.19 -1.78 -6.50
C HIS A 930 7.73 -3.15 -6.13
N ILE A 931 7.47 -3.56 -4.89
CA ILE A 931 7.71 -4.90 -4.35
C ILE A 931 6.40 -5.46 -3.82
N THR A 932 6.34 -6.77 -3.67
CA THR A 932 5.10 -7.46 -3.31
C THR A 932 5.41 -8.85 -2.77
N ASP A 933 4.51 -9.42 -1.98
CA ASP A 933 4.54 -10.84 -1.61
C ASP A 933 5.91 -11.34 -1.06
N PRO A 934 6.57 -10.65 -0.09
CA PRO A 934 7.84 -11.13 0.45
C PRO A 934 7.72 -12.37 1.35
N HIS A 935 6.52 -12.72 1.87
CA HIS A 935 6.20 -13.98 2.56
C HIS A 935 7.31 -14.49 3.52
N LEU A 936 7.84 -13.62 4.39
CA LEU A 936 9.14 -13.92 5.01
C LEU A 936 9.12 -15.16 5.91
N ASP A 937 8.05 -15.32 6.72
CA ASP A 937 7.84 -16.44 7.64
C ASP A 937 9.11 -16.85 8.41
N ILE A 938 9.78 -15.84 8.99
CA ILE A 938 11.08 -15.94 9.63
C ILE A 938 11.15 -17.05 10.70
N PRO A 939 10.08 -17.38 11.45
CA PRO A 939 10.08 -18.52 12.38
C PRO A 939 10.31 -19.89 11.71
N LYS A 940 9.99 -20.05 10.42
CA LYS A 940 10.25 -21.26 9.63
C LYS A 940 11.47 -21.13 8.72
N ASN A 941 11.57 -20.00 8.00
CA ASN A 941 12.52 -19.79 6.90
C ASN A 941 13.47 -18.60 7.19
N PRO A 942 14.38 -18.69 8.19
CA PRO A 942 15.20 -17.56 8.64
C PRO A 942 16.15 -17.01 7.57
N GLU A 943 16.49 -17.78 6.54
CA GLU A 943 17.24 -17.35 5.35
C GLU A 943 16.54 -16.23 4.56
N ASN A 944 15.20 -16.14 4.61
CA ASN A 944 14.45 -15.02 4.01
C ASN A 944 14.85 -13.65 4.61
N MET A 945 15.41 -13.64 5.82
CA MET A 945 16.00 -12.43 6.42
C MET A 945 17.20 -11.92 5.60
N LEU A 946 18.02 -12.81 5.05
CA LEU A 946 19.19 -12.45 4.24
C LEU A 946 18.76 -11.97 2.86
N LEU A 947 17.83 -12.71 2.24
CA LEU A 947 17.26 -12.41 0.92
C LEU A 947 16.56 -11.04 0.91
N PHE A 948 15.70 -10.75 1.89
CA PHE A 948 15.03 -9.44 1.99
C PHE A 948 16.02 -8.30 2.33
N GLU A 949 17.03 -8.56 3.17
CA GLU A 949 18.09 -7.58 3.40
C GLU A 949 19.02 -7.43 2.17
N GLU A 950 19.09 -8.36 1.22
CA GLU A 950 19.76 -8.19 -0.09
C GLU A 950 18.89 -7.45 -1.10
N LEU A 951 17.61 -7.81 -1.23
CA LEU A 951 16.61 -7.09 -2.02
C LEU A 951 16.67 -5.58 -1.75
N LEU A 952 16.61 -5.17 -0.49
CA LEU A 952 16.64 -3.76 -0.11
C LEU A 952 18.00 -3.08 -0.36
N LYS A 953 19.13 -3.82 -0.43
CA LYS A 953 20.42 -3.27 -0.90
C LYS A 953 20.37 -3.02 -2.41
N ASN A 954 19.88 -3.99 -3.18
CA ASN A 954 19.76 -3.91 -4.63
C ASN A 954 18.84 -2.74 -5.02
N ILE A 955 17.69 -2.60 -4.34
CA ILE A 955 16.76 -1.48 -4.53
C ILE A 955 17.41 -0.13 -4.14
N LYS A 956 18.27 -0.10 -3.12
CA LYS A 956 19.00 1.12 -2.72
C LYS A 956 19.96 1.63 -3.81
N GLU A 957 20.54 0.76 -4.63
CA GLU A 957 21.43 1.18 -5.74
C GLU A 957 20.69 1.91 -6.87
N ILE A 958 19.39 1.63 -7.04
CA ILE A 958 18.49 2.26 -8.03
C ILE A 958 18.21 3.73 -7.67
N ALA A 959 18.35 4.06 -6.38
CA ALA A 959 17.96 5.32 -5.74
C ALA A 959 16.53 5.77 -6.13
N PRO A 960 15.48 5.00 -5.79
CA PRO A 960 14.11 5.42 -6.01
C PRO A 960 13.73 6.59 -5.10
N ASP A 961 12.72 7.33 -5.52
CA ASP A 961 12.14 8.46 -4.80
C ASP A 961 10.97 8.03 -3.89
N LEU A 962 10.29 6.92 -4.22
CA LEU A 962 9.35 6.22 -3.34
C LEU A 962 9.33 4.71 -3.61
N MET A 963 8.85 3.92 -2.66
CA MET A 963 8.60 2.49 -2.84
C MET A 963 7.13 2.15 -2.53
N LEU A 964 6.53 1.25 -3.29
CA LEU A 964 5.21 0.65 -3.04
C LEU A 964 5.40 -0.81 -2.63
N LEU A 965 4.67 -1.27 -1.62
CA LEU A 965 4.68 -2.65 -1.12
C LEU A 965 3.25 -3.18 -1.03
N THR A 966 2.88 -4.08 -1.95
CA THR A 966 1.49 -4.52 -2.18
C THR A 966 1.14 -5.83 -1.46
N GLY A 967 1.35 -5.86 -0.14
CA GLY A 967 0.84 -6.93 0.73
C GLY A 967 1.69 -8.20 0.79
N ASP A 968 1.15 -9.15 1.56
CA ASP A 968 1.67 -10.48 1.88
C ASP A 968 3.08 -10.46 2.49
N LEU A 969 3.18 -9.71 3.59
CA LEU A 969 4.42 -9.51 4.33
C LEU A 969 4.86 -10.75 5.10
N SER A 970 3.87 -11.49 5.61
CA SER A 970 3.98 -12.75 6.34
C SER A 970 3.19 -13.83 5.62
N THR A 971 3.59 -15.10 5.77
CA THR A 971 2.78 -16.23 5.30
C THR A 971 1.63 -16.58 6.26
N SER A 972 1.68 -16.15 7.53
CA SER A 972 0.57 -16.36 8.47
C SER A 972 0.51 -15.37 9.64
N ALA A 973 -0.66 -15.28 10.27
CA ALA A 973 -0.89 -14.52 11.50
C ALA A 973 -0.08 -14.96 12.73
N LEU A 974 0.61 -16.11 12.67
CA LEU A 974 1.56 -16.53 13.71
C LEU A 974 2.91 -15.81 13.59
N SER A 975 3.24 -15.31 12.39
CA SER A 975 4.55 -14.73 12.07
C SER A 975 4.55 -13.19 12.05
N TYR A 976 3.38 -12.54 12.04
CA TYR A 976 3.18 -11.08 12.01
C TYR A 976 4.16 -10.28 12.88
N THR A 977 4.23 -10.56 14.18
CA THR A 977 5.08 -9.77 15.09
C THR A 977 6.58 -9.95 14.83
N THR A 978 6.97 -11.06 14.18
CA THR A 978 8.37 -11.34 13.84
C THR A 978 8.72 -10.68 12.50
N ASP A 979 7.91 -10.95 11.47
CA ASP A 979 8.16 -10.50 10.10
C ASP A 979 7.92 -8.99 9.95
N TRP A 980 6.84 -8.45 10.52
CA TRP A 980 6.49 -7.04 10.35
C TRP A 980 7.46 -6.10 11.10
N ASP A 981 7.91 -6.46 12.31
CA ASP A 981 8.95 -5.72 13.03
C ASP A 981 10.31 -5.83 12.31
N PHE A 982 10.62 -7.00 11.73
CA PHE A 982 11.80 -7.18 10.88
C PHE A 982 11.75 -6.33 9.61
N ILE A 983 10.65 -6.37 8.85
CA ILE A 983 10.42 -5.58 7.64
C ILE A 983 10.54 -4.09 7.97
N LYS A 984 9.96 -3.65 9.09
CA LYS A 984 10.11 -2.29 9.61
C LYS A 984 11.58 -1.94 9.88
N GLU A 985 12.34 -2.78 10.60
CA GLU A 985 13.78 -2.57 10.83
C GLU A 985 14.54 -2.40 9.51
N LYS A 986 14.33 -3.30 8.53
CA LYS A 986 15.09 -3.28 7.28
C LYS A 986 14.70 -2.12 6.37
N ILE A 987 13.42 -1.75 6.30
CA ILE A 987 12.95 -0.57 5.57
C ILE A 987 13.56 0.70 6.19
N VAL A 988 13.48 0.87 7.51
CA VAL A 988 14.07 2.05 8.20
C VAL A 988 15.58 2.13 7.99
N LYS A 989 16.27 0.99 8.03
CA LYS A 989 17.72 0.86 7.82
C LYS A 989 18.14 1.18 6.37
N HIS A 990 17.44 0.65 5.37
CA HIS A 990 17.90 0.67 3.97
C HIS A 990 17.19 1.66 3.05
N CYS A 991 15.88 1.91 3.23
CA CYS A 991 15.08 2.78 2.37
C CYS A 991 15.25 4.24 2.77
N ASP A 992 16.00 5.04 2.01
CA ASP A 992 16.18 6.49 2.27
C ASP A 992 15.07 7.35 1.67
N TYR A 993 14.05 6.68 1.11
CA TYR A 993 12.88 7.15 0.39
C TYR A 993 11.60 6.63 1.07
N PRO A 994 10.48 7.36 1.01
CA PRO A 994 9.20 6.93 1.60
C PRO A 994 8.74 5.59 1.01
N VAL A 995 8.13 4.77 1.88
CA VAL A 995 7.51 3.50 1.51
C VAL A 995 6.02 3.59 1.79
N PHE A 996 5.20 3.17 0.83
CA PHE A 996 3.74 3.09 0.94
C PHE A 996 3.31 1.64 0.86
N ILE A 997 2.47 1.22 1.80
CA ILE A 997 2.07 -0.18 1.96
C ILE A 997 0.56 -0.36 1.94
N VAL A 998 0.09 -1.49 1.42
CA VAL A 998 -1.31 -1.98 1.51
C VAL A 998 -1.27 -3.45 1.91
N PRO A 999 -2.28 -3.98 2.63
CA PRO A 999 -2.26 -5.36 3.10
C PRO A 999 -2.66 -6.36 2.01
N GLY A 1000 -2.07 -7.56 2.08
CA GLY A 1000 -2.52 -8.74 1.32
C GLY A 1000 -3.42 -9.65 2.14
N ASN A 1001 -3.91 -10.74 1.54
CA ASN A 1001 -4.77 -11.70 2.25
C ASN A 1001 -4.04 -12.37 3.42
N HIS A 1002 -2.73 -12.59 3.31
CA HIS A 1002 -1.97 -13.13 4.43
C HIS A 1002 -1.74 -12.10 5.54
N ASP A 1003 -1.90 -10.79 5.32
CA ASP A 1003 -1.72 -9.75 6.35
C ASP A 1003 -3.00 -9.42 7.15
N THR A 1004 -4.18 -9.68 6.61
CA THR A 1004 -5.46 -9.33 7.25
C THR A 1004 -6.08 -10.47 8.05
N GLN A 1005 -5.52 -11.68 7.98
CA GLN A 1005 -6.02 -12.91 8.62
C GLN A 1005 -6.36 -12.73 10.10
N ARG A 1006 -7.28 -13.57 10.60
CA ARG A 1006 -7.65 -13.60 12.01
C ARG A 1006 -7.25 -14.93 12.66
N SER A 1007 -6.32 -14.88 13.62
CA SER A 1007 -5.92 -16.05 14.41
C SER A 1007 -6.34 -15.90 15.88
N GLY A 1008 -7.38 -16.64 16.26
CA GLY A 1008 -7.96 -16.64 17.61
C GLY A 1008 -8.42 -15.25 18.08
N LYS A 1009 -7.58 -14.58 18.89
CA LYS A 1009 -7.82 -13.21 19.39
C LYS A 1009 -7.14 -12.13 18.56
N ILE A 1010 -6.18 -12.48 17.71
CA ILE A 1010 -5.44 -11.53 16.86
C ILE A 1010 -6.30 -11.27 15.62
N ASN A 1011 -6.61 -10.00 15.35
CA ASN A 1011 -7.19 -9.55 14.10
C ASN A 1011 -6.09 -8.83 13.32
N GLY A 1012 -5.63 -9.42 12.21
CA GLY A 1012 -4.54 -8.88 11.39
C GLY A 1012 -4.84 -7.48 10.91
N LEU A 1013 -6.08 -7.20 10.50
CA LEU A 1013 -6.48 -5.87 10.04
C LEU A 1013 -6.50 -4.80 11.14
N GLU A 1014 -6.76 -5.17 12.40
CA GLU A 1014 -6.61 -4.25 13.55
C GLU A 1014 -5.12 -4.04 13.88
N LEU A 1015 -4.32 -5.11 13.88
CA LEU A 1015 -2.88 -5.07 14.17
C LEU A 1015 -2.11 -4.26 13.11
N TRP A 1016 -2.50 -4.38 11.83
CA TRP A 1016 -2.02 -3.59 10.71
C TRP A 1016 -2.22 -2.09 10.95
N LYS A 1017 -3.43 -1.70 11.37
CA LYS A 1017 -3.81 -0.31 11.66
C LYS A 1017 -3.01 0.27 12.83
N ASP A 1018 -2.60 -0.59 13.75
CA ASP A 1018 -1.72 -0.26 14.85
C ASP A 1018 -0.22 -0.17 14.47
N ILE A 1019 0.24 -0.87 13.42
CA ILE A 1019 1.67 -0.97 13.05
C ILE A 1019 2.02 -0.11 11.83
N PHE A 1020 1.34 -0.30 10.70
CA PHE A 1020 1.61 0.36 9.42
C PHE A 1020 0.80 1.63 9.22
N GLY A 1021 -0.45 1.66 9.71
CA GLY A 1021 -1.38 2.78 9.53
C GLY A 1021 -2.64 2.39 8.75
N PRO A 1022 -3.32 3.32 8.07
CA PRO A 1022 -4.54 3.01 7.34
C PRO A 1022 -4.30 1.93 6.27
N ASP A 1023 -5.29 1.07 6.10
CA ASP A 1023 -5.30 -0.05 5.15
C ASP A 1023 -5.61 0.40 3.71
N TYR A 1024 -6.36 1.49 3.55
CA TYR A 1024 -6.56 2.19 2.28
C TYR A 1024 -6.43 3.72 2.49
N TYR A 1025 -5.87 4.42 1.50
CA TYR A 1025 -5.59 5.86 1.58
C TYR A 1025 -5.23 6.46 0.22
N THR A 1026 -5.36 7.78 0.11
CA THR A 1026 -4.92 8.58 -1.04
C THR A 1026 -3.69 9.43 -0.67
N PHE A 1027 -2.77 9.61 -1.61
CA PHE A 1027 -1.70 10.61 -1.52
C PHE A 1027 -1.37 11.25 -2.87
N SER A 1028 -0.73 12.42 -2.87
CA SER A 1028 -0.28 13.11 -4.07
C SER A 1028 1.24 13.25 -4.05
N TRP A 1029 1.94 12.62 -4.99
CA TRP A 1029 3.36 12.90 -5.24
C TRP A 1029 3.50 14.05 -6.23
N GLY A 1030 3.68 15.27 -5.73
CA GLY A 1030 3.63 16.47 -6.56
C GLY A 1030 2.18 16.76 -6.91
N SER A 1031 1.94 17.06 -8.19
CA SER A 1031 0.67 16.85 -8.92
C SER A 1031 -0.34 15.79 -8.12
N TRP A 1032 -0.01 14.51 -7.79
CA TRP A 1032 -0.60 13.23 -8.29
C TRP A 1032 -1.93 12.83 -7.65
N SER A 1033 -2.46 11.68 -8.05
CA SER A 1033 -3.01 10.77 -7.04
C SER A 1033 -2.46 9.35 -7.13
N PHE A 1034 -2.07 8.84 -5.97
CA PHE A 1034 -1.92 7.43 -5.68
C PHE A 1034 -3.08 7.03 -4.78
N MET A 1035 -3.70 5.89 -5.06
CA MET A 1035 -4.81 5.34 -4.30
C MET A 1035 -4.44 3.92 -3.85
N GLY A 1036 -4.03 3.80 -2.59
CA GLY A 1036 -3.81 2.52 -1.93
C GLY A 1036 -5.15 1.91 -1.52
N LEU A 1037 -5.43 0.68 -1.97
CA LEU A 1037 -6.66 -0.04 -1.72
C LEU A 1037 -6.38 -1.28 -0.85
N ASN A 1038 -7.20 -1.46 0.19
CA ASN A 1038 -7.29 -2.75 0.88
C ASN A 1038 -8.27 -3.62 0.09
N THR A 1039 -7.71 -4.43 -0.81
CA THR A 1039 -8.45 -5.43 -1.60
C THR A 1039 -8.61 -6.76 -0.87
N ALA A 1040 -8.21 -6.84 0.41
CA ALA A 1040 -8.08 -8.08 1.19
C ALA A 1040 -8.83 -7.96 2.54
N ASP A 1041 -10.02 -7.35 2.54
CA ASP A 1041 -10.78 -7.08 3.78
C ASP A 1041 -11.37 -8.38 4.35
N SER A 1042 -10.60 -9.03 5.25
CA SER A 1042 -10.88 -10.34 5.89
C SER A 1042 -12.19 -10.47 6.67
N VAL A 1043 -12.99 -9.41 6.71
CA VAL A 1043 -14.39 -9.43 7.16
C VAL A 1043 -15.31 -10.10 6.13
N TYR A 1044 -14.89 -10.23 4.86
CA TYR A 1044 -15.73 -10.69 3.74
C TYR A 1044 -15.20 -11.91 2.97
N GLY A 1045 -13.94 -12.31 3.20
CA GLY A 1045 -13.30 -13.47 2.57
C GLY A 1045 -11.80 -13.48 2.87
N PHE A 1046 -11.13 -14.64 2.77
CA PHE A 1046 -9.66 -14.73 2.93
C PHE A 1046 -8.97 -14.59 1.57
N VAL A 1047 -9.16 -15.55 0.65
CA VAL A 1047 -8.46 -15.59 -0.64
C VAL A 1047 -9.13 -14.70 -1.70
N SER A 1048 -10.46 -14.65 -1.73
CA SER A 1048 -11.18 -13.81 -2.70
C SER A 1048 -10.99 -12.32 -2.43
N GLY A 1049 -10.44 -11.61 -3.41
CA GLY A 1049 -10.29 -10.16 -3.39
C GLY A 1049 -11.62 -9.42 -3.26
N VAL A 1050 -11.65 -8.47 -2.33
CA VAL A 1050 -12.86 -7.80 -1.87
C VAL A 1050 -12.56 -6.41 -1.30
N VAL A 1051 -13.44 -5.46 -1.58
CA VAL A 1051 -13.37 -4.06 -1.12
C VAL A 1051 -14.68 -3.76 -0.39
N SER A 1052 -14.62 -3.41 0.90
CA SER A 1052 -15.82 -3.24 1.71
C SER A 1052 -16.65 -2.00 1.37
N ASP A 1053 -17.96 -2.02 1.63
CA ASP A 1053 -18.93 -0.93 1.32
C ASP A 1053 -18.43 0.48 1.68
N LYS A 1054 -17.74 0.59 2.82
CA LYS A 1054 -17.16 1.87 3.30
C LYS A 1054 -16.01 2.34 2.42
N GLN A 1055 -15.16 1.42 1.97
CA GLN A 1055 -14.11 1.72 1.01
C GLN A 1055 -14.72 2.03 -0.37
N PHE A 1056 -15.86 1.43 -0.74
CA PHE A 1056 -16.62 1.80 -1.94
C PHE A 1056 -17.21 3.22 -1.92
N GLU A 1057 -17.83 3.61 -0.81
CA GLU A 1057 -18.28 4.99 -0.63
C GLU A 1057 -17.07 5.94 -0.65
N TRP A 1058 -15.97 5.57 0.01
CA TRP A 1058 -14.74 6.35 0.01
C TRP A 1058 -14.10 6.48 -1.38
N ILE A 1059 -13.96 5.40 -2.16
CA ILE A 1059 -13.43 5.40 -3.53
C ILE A 1059 -14.20 6.41 -4.40
N ARG A 1060 -15.53 6.34 -4.44
CA ARG A 1060 -16.36 7.30 -5.19
C ARG A 1060 -16.11 8.75 -4.73
N ASN A 1061 -16.14 8.99 -3.41
CA ASN A 1061 -15.93 10.31 -2.82
C ASN A 1061 -14.50 10.86 -3.00
N GLU A 1062 -13.48 10.01 -3.11
CA GLU A 1062 -12.10 10.44 -3.41
C GLU A 1062 -11.93 10.72 -4.90
N LEU A 1063 -12.43 9.85 -5.78
CA LEU A 1063 -12.36 10.02 -7.23
C LEU A 1063 -13.01 11.33 -7.69
N ASP A 1064 -14.15 11.72 -7.10
CA ASP A 1064 -14.77 13.04 -7.33
C ASP A 1064 -13.83 14.23 -7.03
N LYS A 1065 -12.91 14.09 -6.06
CA LYS A 1065 -11.93 15.13 -5.70
C LYS A 1065 -10.72 15.14 -6.64
N ILE A 1066 -10.32 13.97 -7.16
CA ILE A 1066 -9.10 13.78 -7.94
C ILE A 1066 -9.35 13.54 -9.44
N ASN A 1067 -10.59 13.67 -9.91
CA ASN A 1067 -11.04 13.33 -11.27
C ASN A 1067 -10.24 13.93 -12.45
N HIS A 1068 -9.62 15.09 -12.24
CA HIS A 1068 -8.80 15.83 -13.22
C HIS A 1068 -7.31 15.45 -13.17
N LYS A 1069 -6.89 14.76 -12.10
CA LYS A 1069 -5.55 14.23 -11.91
C LYS A 1069 -5.31 13.04 -12.79
N LYS A 1070 -4.06 12.59 -12.89
CA LYS A 1070 -3.79 11.19 -13.21
C LYS A 1070 -3.82 10.38 -11.93
N ILE A 1071 -4.17 9.10 -12.02
CA ILE A 1071 -4.30 8.22 -10.86
C ILE A 1071 -3.44 6.96 -11.06
N ILE A 1072 -2.65 6.60 -10.05
CA ILE A 1072 -2.09 5.25 -9.87
C ILE A 1072 -2.88 4.56 -8.77
N ILE A 1073 -3.43 3.38 -9.04
CA ILE A 1073 -3.97 2.49 -8.01
C ILE A 1073 -2.85 1.56 -7.56
N PHE A 1074 -2.84 1.19 -6.28
CA PHE A 1074 -2.12 0.01 -5.83
C PHE A 1074 -2.95 -0.74 -4.80
N GLY A 1075 -3.04 -2.05 -4.96
CA GLY A 1075 -3.78 -2.98 -4.09
C GLY A 1075 -3.03 -4.30 -4.03
N HIS A 1076 -3.63 -5.35 -3.48
CA HIS A 1076 -3.02 -6.69 -3.49
C HIS A 1076 -3.63 -7.56 -4.59
N HIS A 1077 -4.95 -7.78 -4.57
CA HIS A 1077 -5.67 -8.58 -5.56
C HIS A 1077 -5.98 -7.77 -6.82
N ASN A 1078 -5.59 -8.29 -7.99
CA ASN A 1078 -5.77 -7.64 -9.29
C ASN A 1078 -7.19 -7.81 -9.84
N PHE A 1079 -8.07 -6.84 -9.61
CA PHE A 1079 -9.45 -6.85 -10.13
C PHE A 1079 -9.59 -6.49 -11.62
N TYR A 1080 -8.49 -6.29 -12.36
CA TYR A 1080 -8.51 -6.06 -13.82
C TYR A 1080 -8.31 -7.34 -14.63
N ASP A 1081 -7.60 -8.34 -14.11
CA ASP A 1081 -7.54 -9.69 -14.71
C ASP A 1081 -8.92 -10.37 -14.56
N ASP A 1082 -9.42 -11.03 -15.60
CA ASP A 1082 -10.66 -11.84 -15.57
C ASP A 1082 -10.42 -13.35 -15.76
N ARG A 1083 -9.14 -13.74 -15.85
CA ARG A 1083 -8.68 -15.11 -16.13
C ARG A 1083 -8.26 -15.86 -14.85
N TRP A 1084 -8.24 -15.17 -13.71
CA TRP A 1084 -7.89 -15.68 -12.38
C TRP A 1084 -8.96 -15.25 -11.38
N VAL A 1085 -9.42 -16.18 -10.52
CA VAL A 1085 -10.67 -16.03 -9.76
C VAL A 1085 -10.50 -15.21 -8.46
N PHE A 1086 -9.26 -14.87 -8.09
CA PHE A 1086 -8.89 -14.14 -6.85
C PHE A 1086 -9.41 -12.70 -6.73
N PHE A 1087 -10.26 -12.25 -7.65
CA PHE A 1087 -11.27 -11.23 -7.39
C PHE A 1087 -12.49 -11.62 -8.24
N GLU A 1088 -13.50 -12.23 -7.62
CA GLU A 1088 -14.57 -12.95 -8.33
C GLU A 1088 -15.37 -12.10 -9.34
N GLU A 1089 -16.12 -12.75 -10.24
CA GLU A 1089 -17.13 -12.14 -11.13
C GLU A 1089 -18.40 -11.65 -10.40
N ASN A 1090 -18.20 -11.04 -9.24
CA ASN A 1090 -19.20 -10.35 -8.46
C ASN A 1090 -19.52 -8.96 -9.07
N ASP A 1091 -20.69 -8.42 -8.73
CA ASP A 1091 -21.08 -7.06 -9.18
C ASP A 1091 -20.14 -5.98 -8.64
N GLN A 1092 -19.43 -6.28 -7.56
CA GLN A 1092 -18.42 -5.43 -6.94
C GLN A 1092 -17.22 -5.18 -7.87
N ARG A 1093 -16.68 -6.22 -8.53
CA ARG A 1093 -15.64 -6.12 -9.56
C ARG A 1093 -16.10 -5.30 -10.76
N ARG A 1094 -17.32 -5.56 -11.25
CA ARG A 1094 -17.94 -4.82 -12.36
C ARG A 1094 -18.05 -3.33 -12.02
N GLU A 1095 -18.51 -3.01 -10.81
CA GLU A 1095 -18.65 -1.61 -10.37
C GLU A 1095 -17.29 -0.92 -10.15
N LEU A 1096 -16.25 -1.59 -9.64
CA LEU A 1096 -14.89 -1.02 -9.57
C LEU A 1096 -14.36 -0.69 -10.97
N LEU A 1097 -14.52 -1.61 -11.93
CA LEU A 1097 -14.08 -1.40 -13.31
C LEU A 1097 -14.87 -0.28 -13.99
N GLU A 1098 -16.20 -0.21 -13.82
CA GLU A 1098 -17.01 0.90 -14.34
C GLU A 1098 -16.58 2.24 -13.70
N ILE A 1099 -16.43 2.28 -12.37
CA ILE A 1099 -15.97 3.47 -11.64
C ILE A 1099 -14.61 3.92 -12.19
N PHE A 1100 -13.58 3.07 -12.16
CA PHE A 1100 -12.23 3.48 -12.52
C PHE A 1100 -12.04 3.77 -14.01
N ASN A 1101 -12.77 3.08 -14.92
CA ASN A 1101 -12.74 3.39 -16.35
C ASN A 1101 -13.29 4.78 -16.68
N ASN A 1102 -14.20 5.33 -15.85
CA ASN A 1102 -14.72 6.69 -15.97
C ASN A 1102 -13.74 7.78 -15.46
N TYR A 1103 -12.62 7.39 -14.84
CA TYR A 1103 -11.58 8.31 -14.37
C TYR A 1103 -10.24 8.08 -15.07
N ASN A 1104 -9.32 9.01 -14.87
CA ASN A 1104 -8.01 9.04 -15.50
C ASN A 1104 -6.99 8.15 -14.74
N VAL A 1105 -7.36 6.89 -14.51
CA VAL A 1105 -6.50 5.86 -13.91
C VAL A 1105 -5.55 5.32 -14.97
N VAL A 1106 -4.27 5.62 -14.82
CA VAL A 1106 -3.23 5.34 -15.81
C VAL A 1106 -2.55 4.00 -15.55
N LEU A 1107 -2.37 3.65 -14.28
CA LEU A 1107 -1.63 2.48 -13.83
C LEU A 1107 -2.28 1.89 -12.57
N SER A 1108 -2.33 0.57 -12.47
CA SER A 1108 -2.76 -0.17 -11.28
C SER A 1108 -1.72 -1.24 -10.96
N LEU A 1109 -1.31 -1.35 -9.69
CA LEU A 1109 -0.19 -2.20 -9.25
C LEU A 1109 -0.65 -3.17 -8.17
N PHE A 1110 -0.33 -4.45 -8.35
CA PHE A 1110 -0.88 -5.57 -7.58
C PHE A 1110 0.17 -6.62 -7.23
N GLY A 1111 -0.18 -7.49 -6.28
CA GLY A 1111 0.59 -8.63 -5.81
C GLY A 1111 -0.13 -9.94 -6.10
N HIS A 1112 -0.12 -10.84 -5.11
CA HIS A 1112 -0.93 -12.06 -4.98
C HIS A 1112 -0.62 -13.18 -5.99
N ARG A 1113 -0.57 -12.84 -7.27
CA ARG A 1113 -0.38 -13.78 -8.39
C ARG A 1113 1.05 -14.33 -8.51
N HIS A 1114 1.97 -13.88 -7.64
CA HIS A 1114 3.39 -14.27 -7.59
C HIS A 1114 4.14 -14.24 -8.94
N SER A 1115 3.65 -13.47 -9.93
CA SER A 1115 4.12 -13.52 -11.32
C SER A 1115 3.97 -12.18 -12.04
N ASP A 1116 4.88 -11.89 -12.98
CA ASP A 1116 4.76 -10.75 -13.90
C ASP A 1116 3.58 -10.97 -14.85
N ALA A 1117 2.57 -10.11 -14.73
CA ALA A 1117 1.48 -10.02 -15.69
C ALA A 1117 1.13 -8.55 -15.93
N ILE A 1118 0.64 -8.25 -17.13
CA ILE A 1118 0.16 -6.92 -17.50
C ILE A 1118 -1.19 -7.06 -18.18
N ASP A 1119 -2.19 -6.45 -17.57
CA ASP A 1119 -3.57 -6.40 -18.04
C ASP A 1119 -3.94 -4.98 -18.45
N TYR A 1120 -5.01 -4.84 -19.23
CA TYR A 1120 -5.38 -3.56 -19.82
C TYR A 1120 -6.89 -3.38 -19.76
N SER A 1121 -7.34 -2.22 -19.30
CA SER A 1121 -8.68 -1.71 -19.58
C SER A 1121 -8.64 -0.62 -20.65
N LEU A 1122 -9.81 -0.07 -20.98
CA LEU A 1122 -9.98 1.08 -21.89
C LEU A 1122 -9.01 2.25 -21.65
N ASN A 1123 -8.61 2.50 -20.40
CA ASN A 1123 -7.74 3.62 -20.00
C ASN A 1123 -6.54 3.21 -19.12
N THR A 1124 -6.61 2.05 -18.45
CA THR A 1124 -5.68 1.68 -17.37
C THR A 1124 -4.80 0.48 -17.76
N MET A 1125 -3.52 0.55 -17.42
CA MET A 1125 -2.63 -0.62 -17.37
C MET A 1125 -2.63 -1.19 -15.96
N ALA A 1126 -3.00 -2.44 -15.75
CA ALA A 1126 -2.88 -3.15 -14.48
C ALA A 1126 -1.71 -4.14 -14.51
N ILE A 1127 -1.05 -4.38 -13.38
CA ILE A 1127 0.20 -5.14 -13.32
C ILE A 1127 0.30 -5.94 -12.03
N THR A 1128 0.66 -7.22 -12.12
CA THR A 1128 1.21 -8.00 -10.99
C THR A 1128 2.73 -8.12 -11.13
N THR A 1129 3.43 -8.23 -9.99
CA THR A 1129 4.88 -8.43 -9.92
C THR A 1129 5.18 -9.79 -9.27
N LYS A 1130 6.32 -10.42 -9.60
CA LYS A 1130 6.84 -11.59 -8.89
C LYS A 1130 7.08 -11.32 -7.39
N ARG A 1131 7.22 -12.39 -6.59
CA ARG A 1131 7.51 -12.26 -5.16
C ARG A 1131 8.82 -11.54 -4.92
N ALA A 1132 8.82 -10.69 -3.91
CA ALA A 1132 10.01 -9.96 -3.46
C ALA A 1132 11.14 -10.90 -3.00
N VAL A 1133 10.78 -12.08 -2.49
CA VAL A 1133 11.67 -13.17 -2.09
C VAL A 1133 11.04 -14.49 -2.54
N GLU A 1134 11.76 -15.27 -3.35
CA GLU A 1134 11.37 -16.63 -3.75
C GLU A 1134 12.11 -17.69 -2.94
N THR A 1135 11.51 -18.87 -2.81
CA THR A 1135 12.06 -20.01 -2.04
C THR A 1135 13.33 -20.62 -2.66
N ASP A 1136 13.61 -20.35 -3.94
CA ASP A 1136 14.86 -20.75 -4.61
C ASP A 1136 16.01 -19.76 -4.39
N GLY A 1137 15.79 -18.67 -3.64
CA GLY A 1137 16.74 -17.58 -3.43
C GLY A 1137 16.74 -16.50 -4.51
N THR A 1138 15.82 -16.56 -5.47
CA THR A 1138 15.56 -15.46 -6.42
C THR A 1138 14.91 -14.27 -5.70
N LEU A 1139 15.24 -13.07 -6.16
CA LEU A 1139 14.65 -11.81 -5.71
C LEU A 1139 13.96 -11.17 -6.90
N ALA A 1140 12.82 -10.50 -6.71
CA ALA A 1140 12.19 -9.70 -7.75
C ALA A 1140 11.68 -8.34 -7.23
N TYR A 1141 11.64 -7.36 -8.13
CA TYR A 1141 11.02 -6.04 -7.90
C TYR A 1141 10.82 -5.31 -9.22
N ARG A 1142 9.95 -4.31 -9.24
CA ARG A 1142 9.63 -3.52 -10.44
C ARG A 1142 10.05 -2.06 -10.28
N ILE A 1143 10.86 -1.54 -11.20
CA ILE A 1143 11.22 -0.13 -11.29
C ILE A 1143 10.18 0.59 -12.15
N ILE A 1144 9.69 1.75 -11.73
CA ILE A 1144 8.79 2.60 -12.51
C ILE A 1144 9.31 4.05 -12.51
N ARG A 1145 9.93 4.53 -13.59
CA ARG A 1145 10.53 5.88 -13.66
C ARG A 1145 9.67 6.87 -14.42
N ILE A 1146 9.64 8.09 -13.94
CA ILE A 1146 8.60 9.08 -14.18
C ILE A 1146 9.29 10.44 -14.43
N LYS A 1147 8.92 11.19 -15.47
CA LYS A 1147 9.72 12.34 -15.97
C LYS A 1147 8.98 13.29 -16.96
N ASN A 1148 8.71 14.56 -16.65
CA ASN A 1148 8.09 15.57 -17.56
C ASN A 1148 6.66 15.30 -18.10
N GLY A 1149 5.78 14.59 -17.40
CA GLY A 1149 4.55 14.11 -18.07
C GLY A 1149 4.80 12.84 -18.90
N GLU A 1150 6.02 12.26 -18.79
CA GLU A 1150 6.58 11.12 -19.53
C GLU A 1150 7.05 10.02 -18.53
N ILE A 1151 6.32 8.90 -18.34
CA ILE A 1151 6.98 7.71 -17.73
C ILE A 1151 8.08 7.37 -18.74
N ILE A 1152 9.15 6.77 -18.24
CA ILE A 1152 10.32 6.41 -19.04
C ILE A 1152 10.87 5.03 -18.70
N GLU A 1153 10.34 4.36 -17.67
CA GLU A 1153 10.70 2.99 -17.36
C GLU A 1153 9.56 2.29 -16.58
N LEU A 1154 9.32 1.02 -16.87
CA LEU A 1154 8.45 0.10 -16.12
C LEU A 1154 9.02 -1.32 -16.28
N VAL A 1155 9.93 -1.74 -15.41
CA VAL A 1155 10.81 -2.90 -15.62
C VAL A 1155 10.85 -3.79 -14.37
N GLU A 1156 10.43 -5.05 -14.48
CA GLU A 1156 10.75 -6.06 -13.47
C GLU A 1156 12.24 -6.45 -13.57
N VAL A 1157 12.87 -6.68 -12.42
CA VAL A 1157 14.28 -6.99 -12.28
C VAL A 1157 14.44 -8.22 -11.38
N GLU A 1158 14.99 -9.29 -11.95
CA GLU A 1158 15.35 -10.53 -11.25
C GLU A 1158 16.88 -10.62 -11.10
N PRO A 1159 17.50 -10.00 -10.07
CA PRO A 1159 18.92 -10.20 -9.82
C PRO A 1159 19.13 -11.62 -9.26
N LYS A 1160 19.70 -12.51 -10.08
CA LYS A 1160 20.18 -13.81 -9.59
C LYS A 1160 21.26 -13.59 -8.52
N SER A 1161 21.02 -14.08 -7.31
CA SER A 1161 22.03 -14.14 -6.26
C SER A 1161 23.30 -14.82 -6.79
N SER A 1162 24.46 -14.24 -6.48
CA SER A 1162 25.77 -14.84 -6.75
C SER A 1162 26.32 -15.67 -5.59
N GLU A 1163 25.63 -15.70 -4.45
CA GLU A 1163 25.99 -16.45 -3.26
C GLU A 1163 24.80 -17.34 -2.83
N ILE A 1164 24.76 -18.56 -3.39
CA ILE A 1164 24.04 -19.68 -2.78
C ILE A 1164 24.77 -20.00 -1.46
N PHE A 1165 24.06 -19.97 -0.34
CA PHE A 1165 24.60 -20.18 1.01
C PHE A 1165 24.82 -21.67 1.36
#